data_AF-A0A075H9Y2-F1
#
_entry.id   AF-A0A075H9Y2-F1
#
_cell.length_a   1.000
_cell.length_b   1.000
_cell.length_c   1.000
_cell.angle_alpha   90.00
_cell.angle_beta   90.00
_cell.angle_gamma   90.00
#
_symmetry.space_group_name_H-M   'P 1'
#
loop_
_entity.id
_entity.type
_entity.pdbx_description
1 polymer ?
#
loop_
_entity_poly.entity_id
_entity_poly.type
_entity_poly.pdbx_seq_one_letter_code
_entity_poly.pdbx_strand_id
1 'polypeptide(L)'
;MIFTIFSLSEVYGESVIFDEPIIFDDDYIVETFVGGLHYPTTMDFVGDDILVLEKNTGKVIRIMNNGMMYTEPVLDVPVRSNFYSGLLGIATLHDRVFLYYTESESGSDADDSGPNAKNRVYQYDWDGDKLTNPILIKELIAQQRDDHHGGVMTKDQNNEIYFAIGDQNQSGVFENVIEKPCYIIHFVNDECSSEPIYETSSIFRIDTDDNNTIELFAMGVRNSFGLGVDPVTGYLWDTENGKDHFDEINLVKPRFNSGWNSVMGPVDRENPDNPVSQTIPPPFENFVYSDPEFSWYETVGPTAIAFPNLISFGKYSDSLFVGDYHHGRIYKFQLNSDRTEFVFSDQRLSDLVLDKLNDKVEKILFGNGFKTVTDIEFRHDAMYVVSIAGGSAGGSIYKIYLKEPVTPLKQYQAGSTHKKIVCKPGLIPIMKNTGYINCAYPKTALTLIQEIAWDINRSDMPIINLSGQDLSGLNFEHINLSYSNFRGSNFTTTNIASTDFTSANLSGVDLSAKDLTESTLTRTDLRNANLAGANLSNNELLNTILTGADLTDANLSGANLSTTNIFGIVDGINILEKTKLKGANLTNANLTNINLIAVDISEAILNGADLTGAKLERVKANNATIEDVDLSFKNLSKIRLIDSHLSRTIFSDANLSNAKLMGANLSDADLTDANLTYADLANANLTGAIFHMANLTGANLEGVIISETNLNCIGHEICT
;
A
#
# COMPACT_ATOMS: atom_id res chain seq x y z
N MET A 1 37.33 0.50 -40.57
CA MET A 1 38.55 1.30 -40.38
C MET A 1 38.13 2.70 -39.95
N ILE A 2 37.80 2.84 -38.67
CA ILE A 2 37.54 4.12 -38.02
C ILE A 2 38.62 4.24 -36.96
N PHE A 3 39.51 5.20 -37.18
CA PHE A 3 40.63 5.52 -36.32
C PHE A 3 40.13 6.24 -35.07
N THR A 4 40.58 5.77 -33.91
CA THR A 4 40.99 6.57 -32.73
C THR A 4 40.36 7.96 -32.59
N ILE A 5 39.39 8.08 -31.67
CA ILE A 5 39.25 9.29 -30.85
C ILE A 5 39.98 8.99 -29.55
N PHE A 6 41.30 9.26 -29.53
CA PHE A 6 41.93 9.63 -28.29
C PHE A 6 41.23 10.92 -27.82
N SER A 7 40.79 10.96 -26.57
CA SER A 7 40.41 12.21 -25.96
C SER A 7 41.60 13.18 -26.11
N LEU A 8 41.31 14.42 -26.48
CA LEU A 8 42.29 15.51 -26.57
C LEU A 8 42.92 15.89 -25.21
N SER A 9 42.76 15.07 -24.16
CA SER A 9 43.25 15.33 -22.80
C SER A 9 44.63 14.73 -22.49
N GLU A 10 45.23 13.92 -23.37
CA GLU A 10 46.55 13.32 -23.09
C GLU A 10 47.76 14.11 -23.63
N VAL A 11 47.56 15.27 -24.27
CA VAL A 11 48.67 16.05 -24.87
C VAL A 11 48.97 17.37 -24.15
N TYR A 12 48.09 17.84 -23.27
CA TYR A 12 48.38 18.99 -22.41
C TYR A 12 48.01 18.65 -20.97
N GLY A 13 48.99 18.72 -20.07
CA GLY A 13 48.80 18.57 -18.62
C GLY A 13 48.02 19.74 -18.00
N GLU A 14 46.82 19.99 -18.50
CA GLU A 14 45.82 20.84 -17.87
C GLU A 14 44.78 19.95 -17.22
N SER A 15 44.67 20.04 -15.90
CA SER A 15 43.59 19.43 -15.14
C SER A 15 42.26 19.96 -15.68
N VAL A 16 41.47 19.12 -16.35
CA VAL A 16 40.08 19.44 -16.66
C VAL A 16 39.33 19.52 -15.33
N ILE A 17 39.03 20.74 -14.89
CA ILE A 17 38.14 20.99 -13.76
C ILE A 17 36.74 20.66 -14.26
N PHE A 18 36.21 19.50 -13.87
CA PHE A 18 34.78 19.25 -14.03
C PHE A 18 34.05 20.15 -13.04
N ASP A 19 33.08 20.92 -13.52
CA ASP A 19 32.18 21.67 -12.64
C ASP A 19 31.50 20.69 -11.67
N GLU A 20 31.34 21.11 -10.40
CA GLU A 20 30.62 20.31 -9.42
C GLU A 20 29.16 20.10 -9.88
N PRO A 21 28.53 18.94 -9.54
CA PRO A 21 27.14 18.71 -9.91
C PRO A 21 26.22 19.83 -9.41
N ILE A 22 25.25 20.21 -10.25
CA ILE A 22 24.27 21.25 -9.96
C ILE A 22 22.86 20.66 -10.07
N ILE A 23 22.01 20.96 -9.09
CA ILE A 23 20.57 20.71 -9.15
C ILE A 23 19.87 22.04 -9.41
N PHE A 24 18.97 22.06 -10.39
CA PHE A 24 18.25 23.28 -10.78
C PHE A 24 17.05 23.61 -9.87
N ASP A 25 16.67 22.68 -9.00
CA ASP A 25 15.67 22.89 -7.95
C ASP A 25 16.35 23.29 -6.64
N ASP A 26 16.19 24.55 -6.25
CA ASP A 26 16.79 25.15 -5.04
C ASP A 26 16.36 24.46 -3.73
N ASP A 27 15.30 23.65 -3.77
CA ASP A 27 14.84 22.85 -2.62
C ASP A 27 15.78 21.67 -2.31
N TYR A 28 16.67 21.28 -3.24
CA TYR A 28 17.54 20.11 -3.13
C TYR A 28 19.03 20.50 -3.04
N ILE A 29 19.80 19.67 -2.35
CA ILE A 29 21.26 19.70 -2.27
C ILE A 29 21.78 18.41 -2.87
N VAL A 30 22.91 18.49 -3.57
CA VAL A 30 23.71 17.34 -4.02
C VAL A 30 25.03 17.30 -3.26
N GLU A 31 25.44 16.11 -2.84
CA GLU A 31 26.78 15.86 -2.29
C GLU A 31 27.34 14.54 -2.81
N THR A 32 28.67 14.41 -2.85
CA THR A 32 29.31 13.12 -3.07
C THR A 32 29.09 12.24 -1.85
N PHE A 33 28.39 11.12 -2.02
CA PHE A 33 28.11 10.16 -0.96
C PHE A 33 29.25 9.15 -0.79
N VAL A 34 29.73 8.61 -1.92
CA VAL A 34 30.91 7.72 -1.99
C VAL A 34 31.73 8.07 -3.21
N GLY A 35 33.05 8.00 -3.10
CA GLY A 35 33.97 8.13 -4.23
C GLY A 35 35.03 7.03 -4.21
N GLY A 36 35.82 6.93 -5.28
CA GLY A 36 36.90 5.95 -5.40
C GLY A 36 36.46 4.56 -5.86
N LEU A 37 35.23 4.43 -6.39
CA LEU A 37 34.74 3.17 -6.96
C LEU A 37 35.40 2.89 -8.33
N HIS A 38 35.61 1.63 -8.66
CA HIS A 38 36.25 1.26 -9.92
C HIS A 38 35.21 0.93 -11.01
N TYR A 39 34.92 1.91 -11.87
CA TYR A 39 33.91 1.81 -12.94
C TYR A 39 32.56 1.29 -12.43
N PRO A 40 31.90 1.99 -11.49
CA PRO A 40 30.61 1.55 -10.99
C PRO A 40 29.55 1.63 -12.10
N THR A 41 28.79 0.56 -12.29
CA THR A 41 27.74 0.48 -13.33
C THR A 41 26.37 0.81 -12.76
N THR A 42 25.93 0.04 -11.77
CA THR A 42 24.60 0.12 -11.17
C THR A 42 24.68 -0.26 -9.69
N MET A 43 23.61 0.03 -8.96
CA MET A 43 23.45 -0.34 -7.57
C MET A 43 22.01 -0.72 -7.24
N ASP A 44 21.81 -1.41 -6.13
CA ASP A 44 20.49 -1.58 -5.53
C ASP A 44 20.63 -1.66 -4.00
N PHE A 45 19.52 -1.44 -3.29
CA PHE A 45 19.49 -1.44 -1.83
C PHE A 45 19.28 -2.85 -1.27
N VAL A 46 19.95 -3.14 -0.17
CA VAL A 46 19.72 -4.35 0.64
C VAL A 46 19.59 -3.96 2.11
N GLY A 47 18.35 -3.96 2.60
CA GLY A 47 18.03 -3.33 3.88
C GLY A 47 18.44 -1.86 3.87
N ASP A 48 19.32 -1.47 4.81
CA ASP A 48 19.84 -0.10 4.91
C ASP A 48 21.09 0.16 4.06
N ASP A 49 21.69 -0.88 3.48
CA ASP A 49 22.96 -0.78 2.75
C ASP A 49 22.72 -0.73 1.24
N ILE A 50 23.78 -0.39 0.50
CA ILE A 50 23.82 -0.37 -0.95
C ILE A 50 24.78 -1.45 -1.42
N LEU A 51 24.38 -2.25 -2.40
CA LEU A 51 25.29 -3.08 -3.19
C LEU A 51 25.54 -2.36 -4.52
N VAL A 52 26.80 -2.06 -4.81
CA VAL A 52 27.21 -1.42 -6.07
C VAL A 52 28.14 -2.35 -6.84
N LEU A 53 27.95 -2.41 -8.15
CA LEU A 53 28.73 -3.25 -9.05
C LEU A 53 29.94 -2.50 -9.60
N GLU A 54 31.12 -3.13 -9.58
CA GLU A 54 32.30 -2.64 -10.28
C GLU A 54 32.51 -3.43 -11.58
N LYS A 55 32.35 -2.76 -12.72
CA LYS A 55 32.28 -3.39 -14.06
C LYS A 55 33.46 -4.31 -14.37
N ASN A 56 34.67 -3.81 -14.16
CA ASN A 56 35.90 -4.41 -14.68
C ASN A 56 36.60 -5.33 -13.67
N THR A 57 36.26 -5.24 -12.38
CA THR A 57 36.86 -6.06 -11.31
C THR A 57 35.96 -7.23 -10.92
N GLY A 58 34.73 -7.30 -11.44
CA GLY A 58 33.80 -8.36 -11.08
C GLY A 58 33.30 -8.31 -9.65
N LYS A 59 33.53 -7.20 -8.94
CA LYS A 59 33.24 -7.06 -7.51
C LYS A 59 31.88 -6.44 -7.27
N VAL A 60 31.17 -7.00 -6.31
CA VAL A 60 30.00 -6.38 -5.66
C VAL A 60 30.48 -5.75 -4.36
N ILE A 61 30.48 -4.42 -4.31
CA ILE A 61 30.92 -3.64 -3.16
C ILE A 61 29.71 -3.29 -2.30
N ARG A 62 29.83 -3.46 -0.98
CA ARG A 62 28.81 -3.06 -0.03
C ARG A 62 29.16 -1.71 0.59
N ILE A 63 28.19 -0.82 0.61
CA ILE A 63 28.28 0.53 1.17
C ILE A 63 27.23 0.67 2.26
N MET A 64 27.68 1.09 3.45
CA MET A 64 26.81 1.38 4.58
C MET A 64 25.91 2.60 4.33
N ASN A 65 24.79 2.70 5.03
CA ASN A 65 23.88 3.84 4.96
C ASN A 65 24.50 5.23 5.19
N ASN A 66 25.70 5.30 5.76
CA ASN A 66 26.46 6.52 6.02
C ASN A 66 27.58 6.79 4.99
N GLY A 67 27.67 6.00 3.91
CA GLY A 67 28.65 6.17 2.83
C GLY A 67 29.99 5.47 3.08
N MET A 68 30.16 4.73 4.18
CA MET A 68 31.38 3.94 4.39
C MET A 68 31.34 2.63 3.60
N MET A 69 32.41 2.36 2.84
CA MET A 69 32.59 1.07 2.17
C MET A 69 33.08 -0.01 3.15
N TYR A 70 32.56 -1.22 3.01
CA TYR A 70 33.17 -2.40 3.62
C TYR A 70 34.52 -2.71 2.95
N THR A 71 35.45 -3.29 3.70
CA THR A 71 36.80 -3.56 3.21
C THR A 71 36.87 -4.71 2.22
N GLU A 72 35.95 -5.68 2.35
CA GLU A 72 35.89 -6.87 1.51
C GLU A 72 34.64 -6.79 0.62
N PRO A 73 34.73 -7.16 -0.67
CA PRO A 73 33.56 -7.26 -1.53
C PRO A 73 32.63 -8.37 -1.01
N VAL A 74 31.32 -8.25 -1.27
CA VAL A 74 30.36 -9.31 -0.90
C VAL A 74 30.41 -10.48 -1.88
N LEU A 75 30.91 -10.23 -3.10
CA LEU A 75 31.14 -11.19 -4.16
C LEU A 75 32.23 -10.68 -5.11
N ASP A 76 33.02 -11.59 -5.67
CA ASP A 76 34.01 -11.34 -6.72
C ASP A 76 33.88 -12.46 -7.76
N VAL A 77 33.48 -12.12 -8.99
CA VAL A 77 33.22 -13.06 -10.10
C VAL A 77 34.10 -12.76 -11.31
N PRO A 78 34.55 -13.78 -12.05
CA PRO A 78 35.42 -13.56 -13.20
C PRO A 78 34.66 -12.89 -14.34
N VAL A 79 35.01 -11.63 -14.66
CA VAL A 79 34.35 -10.88 -15.73
C VAL A 79 35.24 -10.67 -16.95
N ARG A 80 34.64 -10.67 -18.13
CA ARG A 80 35.26 -10.11 -19.33
C ARG A 80 34.85 -8.64 -19.43
N SER A 81 35.81 -7.74 -19.56
CA SER A 81 35.59 -6.30 -19.38
C SER A 81 35.87 -5.42 -20.62
N ASN A 82 35.80 -5.98 -21.83
CA ASN A 82 36.00 -5.22 -23.07
C ASN A 82 34.74 -4.40 -23.46
N PHE A 83 34.94 -3.19 -23.98
CA PHE A 83 33.85 -2.27 -24.33
C PHE A 83 32.84 -2.12 -23.17
N TYR A 84 31.57 -2.41 -23.40
CA TYR A 84 30.51 -2.33 -22.40
C TYR A 84 30.23 -3.66 -21.66
N SER A 85 31.03 -4.72 -21.88
CA SER A 85 30.89 -5.98 -21.13
C SER A 85 31.46 -5.87 -19.70
N GLY A 86 31.00 -6.70 -18.77
CA GLY A 86 31.51 -6.72 -17.40
C GLY A 86 30.44 -7.17 -16.41
N LEU A 87 30.49 -6.64 -15.18
CA LEU A 87 29.42 -6.77 -14.19
C LEU A 87 28.41 -5.61 -14.37
N LEU A 88 27.18 -5.91 -14.82
CA LEU A 88 26.32 -4.93 -15.50
C LEU A 88 24.98 -4.67 -14.83
N GLY A 89 24.34 -5.70 -14.27
CA GLY A 89 22.99 -5.61 -13.73
C GLY A 89 22.85 -6.18 -12.34
N ILE A 90 22.04 -5.54 -11.51
CA ILE A 90 21.64 -6.01 -10.18
C ILE A 90 20.15 -5.75 -9.96
N ALA A 91 19.48 -6.70 -9.33
CA ALA A 91 18.17 -6.48 -8.71
C ALA A 91 18.10 -7.29 -7.42
N THR A 92 17.59 -6.69 -6.34
CA THR A 92 17.59 -7.31 -5.00
C THR A 92 16.18 -7.64 -4.54
N LEU A 93 16.04 -8.79 -3.90
CA LEU A 93 14.91 -9.12 -3.02
C LEU A 93 15.43 -9.15 -1.57
N HIS A 94 14.54 -9.43 -0.62
CA HIS A 94 14.93 -9.40 0.80
C HIS A 94 15.98 -10.48 1.17
N ASP A 95 15.99 -11.61 0.47
CA ASP A 95 16.82 -12.79 0.73
C ASP A 95 17.66 -13.25 -0.48
N ARG A 96 17.47 -12.60 -1.65
CA ARG A 96 18.07 -13.01 -2.91
C ARG A 96 18.58 -11.81 -3.68
N VAL A 97 19.65 -11.99 -4.44
CA VAL A 97 20.16 -10.98 -5.37
C VAL A 97 20.35 -11.60 -6.74
N PHE A 98 19.88 -10.90 -7.75
CA PHE A 98 20.02 -11.28 -9.15
C PHE A 98 21.11 -10.44 -9.78
N LEU A 99 22.01 -11.08 -10.53
CA LEU A 99 23.11 -10.41 -11.20
C LEU A 99 23.14 -10.78 -12.68
N TYR A 100 23.33 -9.77 -13.53
CA TYR A 100 23.67 -9.93 -14.93
C TYR A 100 25.13 -9.55 -15.14
N TYR A 101 25.92 -10.44 -15.74
CA TYR A 101 27.29 -10.12 -16.13
C TYR A 101 27.80 -10.93 -17.30
N THR A 102 28.79 -10.37 -17.98
CA THR A 102 29.57 -11.07 -19.00
C THR A 102 30.67 -11.88 -18.30
N GLU A 103 30.37 -13.15 -18.03
CA GLU A 103 31.29 -14.06 -17.33
C GLU A 103 32.42 -14.51 -18.25
N SER A 104 33.65 -14.37 -17.75
CA SER A 104 34.86 -14.85 -18.42
C SER A 104 35.03 -16.35 -18.22
N GLU A 105 35.08 -17.12 -19.30
CA GLU A 105 35.28 -18.59 -19.22
C GLU A 105 36.72 -18.97 -18.83
N SER A 106 37.64 -18.01 -18.72
CA SER A 106 38.98 -18.27 -18.20
C SER A 106 39.01 -18.55 -16.69
N GLY A 107 37.92 -18.19 -15.98
CA GLY A 107 37.85 -18.26 -14.51
C GLY A 107 38.61 -17.14 -13.81
N SER A 108 38.97 -16.06 -14.52
CA SER A 108 39.56 -14.85 -13.96
C SER A 108 39.15 -13.62 -14.77
N ASP A 109 39.27 -12.44 -14.16
CA ASP A 109 39.05 -11.17 -14.85
C ASP A 109 39.94 -11.05 -16.09
N ALA A 110 39.34 -10.62 -17.20
CA ALA A 110 40.02 -10.48 -18.47
C ALA A 110 39.72 -9.13 -19.11
N ASP A 111 40.79 -8.41 -19.44
CA ASP A 111 40.80 -7.12 -20.15
C ASP A 111 41.35 -7.30 -21.57
N ASP A 112 40.79 -8.25 -22.31
CA ASP A 112 41.11 -8.46 -23.73
C ASP A 112 39.92 -9.09 -24.45
N SER A 113 39.90 -8.94 -25.76
CA SER A 113 39.14 -9.74 -26.70
C SER A 113 39.40 -11.26 -26.60
N GLY A 114 40.40 -11.72 -25.85
CA GLY A 114 40.97 -13.08 -25.91
C GLY A 114 40.18 -14.27 -25.34
N PRO A 115 39.42 -14.19 -24.23
CA PRO A 115 38.70 -15.36 -23.71
C PRO A 115 37.24 -15.43 -24.18
N ASN A 116 36.77 -16.66 -24.41
CA ASN A 116 35.35 -16.93 -24.55
C ASN A 116 34.61 -16.40 -23.32
N ALA A 117 33.43 -15.84 -23.53
CA ALA A 117 32.58 -15.34 -22.46
C ALA A 117 31.12 -15.52 -22.85
N LYS A 118 30.27 -15.48 -21.83
CA LYS A 118 28.81 -15.55 -21.97
C LYS A 118 28.18 -14.49 -21.09
N ASN A 119 27.12 -13.87 -21.60
CA ASN A 119 26.27 -13.05 -20.77
C ASN A 119 25.42 -14.03 -19.92
N ARG A 120 25.41 -13.86 -18.60
CA ARG A 120 24.72 -14.79 -17.71
C ARG A 120 23.93 -14.03 -16.66
N VAL A 121 22.76 -14.57 -16.36
CA VAL A 121 21.90 -14.13 -15.26
C VAL A 121 21.94 -15.18 -14.18
N TYR A 122 22.32 -14.76 -12.97
CA TYR A 122 22.43 -15.61 -11.80
C TYR A 122 21.53 -15.10 -10.68
N GLN A 123 20.97 -16.02 -9.89
CA GLN A 123 20.48 -15.74 -8.54
C GLN A 123 21.56 -16.13 -7.53
N TYR A 124 21.69 -15.34 -6.47
CA TYR A 124 22.47 -15.65 -5.27
C TYR A 124 21.58 -15.50 -4.03
N ASP A 125 21.88 -16.28 -3.01
CA ASP A 125 21.32 -16.08 -1.67
C ASP A 125 22.04 -14.93 -0.97
N TRP A 126 21.28 -14.08 -0.30
CA TRP A 126 21.80 -13.01 0.56
C TRP A 126 21.62 -13.38 2.04
N ASP A 127 22.74 -13.58 2.75
CA ASP A 127 22.73 -13.96 4.18
C ASP A 127 22.89 -12.77 5.15
N GLY A 128 22.96 -11.54 4.61
CA GLY A 128 23.24 -10.33 5.38
C GLY A 128 24.71 -9.91 5.40
N ASP A 129 25.63 -10.70 4.83
CA ASP A 129 27.07 -10.41 4.72
C ASP A 129 27.64 -10.71 3.33
N LYS A 130 27.32 -11.88 2.74
CA LYS A 130 27.86 -12.38 1.49
C LYS A 130 26.78 -12.84 0.52
N LEU A 131 27.13 -12.85 -0.76
CA LEU A 131 26.35 -13.53 -1.79
C LEU A 131 26.87 -14.96 -1.96
N THR A 132 25.99 -15.94 -1.81
CA THR A 132 26.35 -17.36 -1.85
C THR A 132 25.38 -18.15 -2.73
N ASN A 133 25.66 -19.44 -2.93
CA ASN A 133 24.78 -20.38 -3.66
C ASN A 133 24.33 -19.88 -5.05
N PRO A 134 25.27 -19.64 -6.00
CA PRO A 134 24.91 -19.21 -7.34
C PRO A 134 23.99 -20.23 -8.04
N ILE A 135 22.88 -19.75 -8.57
CA ILE A 135 21.97 -20.50 -9.44
C ILE A 135 21.96 -19.79 -10.80
N LEU A 136 22.46 -20.48 -11.83
CA LEU A 136 22.38 -19.99 -13.20
C LEU A 136 20.93 -20.03 -13.68
N ILE A 137 20.38 -18.86 -14.02
CA ILE A 137 19.01 -18.72 -14.55
C ILE A 137 19.04 -18.77 -16.07
N LYS A 138 19.89 -17.94 -16.70
CA LYS A 138 19.99 -17.87 -18.15
C LYS A 138 21.43 -17.66 -18.60
N GLU A 139 21.80 -18.34 -19.67
CA GLU A 139 23.00 -18.08 -20.45
C GLU A 139 22.59 -17.48 -21.79
N LEU A 140 23.36 -16.48 -22.24
CA LEU A 140 23.15 -15.69 -23.44
C LEU A 140 24.47 -15.53 -24.19
N ILE A 141 24.38 -15.27 -25.49
CA ILE A 141 25.57 -14.96 -26.29
C ILE A 141 26.24 -13.67 -25.82
N ALA A 142 27.57 -13.64 -25.88
CA ALA A 142 28.39 -12.45 -25.64
C ALA A 142 29.43 -12.32 -26.75
N GLN A 143 29.11 -11.52 -27.76
CA GLN A 143 29.96 -11.33 -28.93
C GLN A 143 31.30 -10.68 -28.53
N GLN A 144 32.37 -11.08 -29.22
CA GLN A 144 33.74 -10.67 -28.87
C GLN A 144 34.04 -9.21 -29.24
N ARG A 145 33.43 -8.71 -30.31
CA ARG A 145 33.68 -7.37 -30.89
C ARG A 145 32.46 -6.46 -30.83
N ASP A 146 31.61 -6.74 -29.87
CA ASP A 146 30.33 -6.09 -29.71
C ASP A 146 30.30 -5.31 -28.41
N ASP A 147 29.38 -4.37 -28.38
CA ASP A 147 29.27 -3.35 -27.39
C ASP A 147 27.79 -3.25 -26.89
N HIS A 148 26.83 -3.92 -27.53
CA HIS A 148 25.42 -3.92 -27.14
C HIS A 148 25.05 -5.02 -26.13
N HIS A 149 25.76 -5.06 -24.99
CA HIS A 149 25.56 -6.07 -23.95
C HIS A 149 24.27 -5.88 -23.14
N GLY A 150 23.70 -4.67 -23.10
CA GLY A 150 22.62 -4.32 -22.19
C GLY A 150 22.98 -4.66 -20.75
N GLY A 151 22.17 -5.51 -20.13
CA GLY A 151 22.43 -6.09 -18.81
C GLY A 151 21.77 -5.37 -17.66
N VAL A 152 21.07 -4.25 -17.89
CA VAL A 152 20.28 -3.58 -16.86
C VAL A 152 19.18 -4.50 -16.33
N MET A 153 18.89 -4.39 -15.03
CA MET A 153 17.86 -5.17 -14.35
C MET A 153 16.96 -4.26 -13.51
N THR A 154 15.72 -4.68 -13.27
CA THR A 154 14.83 -4.04 -12.31
C THR A 154 13.85 -5.07 -11.74
N LYS A 155 13.05 -4.69 -10.74
CA LYS A 155 12.01 -5.53 -10.15
C LYS A 155 10.68 -4.80 -10.08
N ASP A 156 9.60 -5.56 -10.12
CA ASP A 156 8.26 -5.02 -9.84
C ASP A 156 7.83 -5.24 -8.38
N GLN A 157 6.59 -4.84 -8.07
CA GLN A 157 6.01 -4.98 -6.74
C GLN A 157 5.64 -6.43 -6.38
N ASN A 158 5.61 -7.33 -7.35
CA ASN A 158 5.36 -8.76 -7.18
C ASN A 158 6.66 -9.57 -7.06
N ASN A 159 7.81 -8.89 -7.00
CA ASN A 159 9.15 -9.48 -7.00
C ASN A 159 9.55 -10.16 -8.32
N GLU A 160 8.81 -9.94 -9.42
CA GLU A 160 9.26 -10.37 -10.74
C GLU A 160 10.47 -9.52 -11.17
N ILE A 161 11.46 -10.15 -11.79
CA ILE A 161 12.69 -9.48 -12.21
C ILE A 161 12.68 -9.32 -13.73
N TYR A 162 13.01 -8.12 -14.19
CA TYR A 162 13.16 -7.80 -15.60
C TYR A 162 14.64 -7.55 -15.92
N PHE A 163 15.11 -8.01 -17.08
CA PHE A 163 16.45 -7.69 -17.55
C PHE A 163 16.53 -7.59 -19.07
N ALA A 164 17.44 -6.76 -19.56
CA ALA A 164 17.61 -6.51 -20.99
C ALA A 164 18.93 -7.08 -21.54
N ILE A 165 18.92 -7.48 -22.81
CA ILE A 165 20.11 -7.73 -23.62
C ILE A 165 19.94 -7.00 -24.95
N GLY A 166 20.99 -6.30 -25.38
CA GLY A 166 21.01 -5.63 -26.68
C GLY A 166 21.05 -6.61 -27.85
N ASP A 167 21.07 -6.07 -29.06
CA ASP A 167 21.01 -6.84 -30.31
C ASP A 167 22.24 -7.72 -30.55
N GLN A 168 23.36 -7.47 -29.87
CA GLN A 168 24.63 -8.16 -30.10
C GLN A 168 25.02 -8.22 -31.59
N ASN A 169 24.73 -7.14 -32.35
CA ASN A 169 24.89 -7.04 -33.80
C ASN A 169 24.27 -8.22 -34.58
N GLN A 170 23.22 -8.84 -34.05
CA GLN A 170 22.38 -9.77 -34.79
C GLN A 170 21.45 -9.01 -35.72
N SER A 171 20.91 -9.70 -36.72
CA SER A 171 19.92 -9.14 -37.64
C SER A 171 18.90 -10.19 -37.99
N GLY A 172 18.15 -10.63 -36.99
CA GLY A 172 17.12 -11.65 -37.09
C GLY A 172 15.71 -11.12 -36.82
N VAL A 173 14.80 -12.04 -36.51
CA VAL A 173 13.39 -11.71 -36.20
C VAL A 173 13.26 -10.75 -35.01
N PHE A 174 14.09 -10.92 -33.96
CA PHE A 174 14.03 -10.06 -32.77
C PHE A 174 14.56 -8.66 -33.06
N GLU A 175 15.44 -8.51 -34.04
CA GLU A 175 15.91 -7.23 -34.58
C GLU A 175 15.10 -6.79 -35.81
N ASN A 176 13.86 -7.26 -35.98
CA ASN A 176 12.98 -6.87 -37.08
C ASN A 176 13.58 -7.04 -38.49
N VAL A 177 14.48 -8.01 -38.70
CA VAL A 177 15.05 -8.36 -40.01
C VAL A 177 14.55 -9.75 -40.43
N ILE A 178 13.59 -9.76 -41.36
CA ILE A 178 12.97 -11.00 -41.87
C ILE A 178 13.61 -11.42 -43.20
N GLU A 179 14.00 -10.46 -44.04
CA GLU A 179 14.64 -10.74 -45.33
C GLU A 179 16.15 -10.85 -45.18
N LYS A 180 16.69 -12.04 -45.48
CA LYS A 180 18.12 -12.34 -45.41
C LYS A 180 18.72 -12.05 -44.02
N PRO A 181 18.17 -12.66 -42.95
CA PRO A 181 18.71 -12.46 -41.61
C PRO A 181 20.17 -12.91 -41.56
N CYS A 182 20.98 -12.19 -40.78
CA CYS A 182 22.39 -12.52 -40.58
C CYS A 182 22.68 -12.66 -39.09
N TYR A 183 22.96 -13.90 -38.68
CA TYR A 183 23.37 -14.22 -37.33
C TYR A 183 24.88 -14.38 -37.31
N ILE A 184 25.59 -13.34 -36.88
CA ILE A 184 27.05 -13.34 -36.82
C ILE A 184 27.47 -13.82 -35.44
N ILE A 185 28.38 -14.76 -35.37
CA ILE A 185 28.92 -15.25 -34.10
C ILE A 185 30.42 -15.12 -34.17
N HIS A 186 30.98 -13.99 -33.74
CA HIS A 186 32.40 -13.64 -33.93
C HIS A 186 33.40 -14.63 -33.31
N PHE A 187 32.96 -15.53 -32.42
CA PHE A 187 33.77 -16.62 -31.87
C PHE A 187 33.66 -17.95 -32.63
N VAL A 188 32.71 -18.10 -33.56
CA VAL A 188 32.48 -19.31 -34.38
C VAL A 188 32.68 -19.05 -35.88
N ASN A 189 32.07 -17.98 -36.40
CA ASN A 189 32.09 -17.63 -37.81
C ASN A 189 31.87 -16.11 -38.01
N ASP A 190 32.74 -15.48 -38.80
CA ASP A 190 32.55 -14.09 -39.27
C ASP A 190 31.60 -14.02 -40.48
N GLU A 191 31.12 -15.17 -40.99
CA GLU A 191 30.09 -15.27 -42.03
C GLU A 191 28.70 -15.53 -41.43
N CYS A 192 27.65 -14.98 -42.06
CA CYS A 192 26.26 -15.13 -41.61
C CYS A 192 25.88 -16.61 -41.44
N SER A 193 25.49 -16.99 -40.21
CA SER A 193 24.91 -18.29 -39.91
C SER A 193 23.46 -18.38 -40.41
N SER A 194 23.03 -19.59 -40.78
CA SER A 194 21.63 -19.90 -41.07
C SER A 194 20.80 -20.24 -39.83
N GLU A 195 21.43 -20.44 -38.67
CA GLU A 195 20.74 -20.77 -37.42
C GLU A 195 20.28 -19.49 -36.70
N PRO A 196 18.97 -19.34 -36.43
CA PRO A 196 18.46 -18.15 -35.79
C PRO A 196 18.76 -18.12 -34.29
N ILE A 197 19.08 -16.92 -33.79
CA ILE A 197 19.22 -16.61 -32.37
C ILE A 197 17.96 -15.84 -31.94
N TYR A 198 17.22 -16.40 -30.99
CA TYR A 198 15.98 -15.81 -30.44
C TYR A 198 16.19 -15.41 -28.99
N GLU A 199 17.21 -14.60 -28.74
CA GLU A 199 17.61 -14.23 -27.39
C GLU A 199 18.08 -12.78 -27.25
N THR A 200 18.59 -12.18 -28.32
CA THR A 200 19.12 -10.81 -28.36
C THR A 200 18.03 -9.80 -28.64
N SER A 201 18.34 -8.51 -28.48
CA SER A 201 17.38 -7.43 -28.74
C SER A 201 16.10 -7.59 -27.93
N SER A 202 16.24 -7.97 -26.66
CA SER A 202 15.15 -8.55 -25.86
C SER A 202 15.14 -8.02 -24.43
N ILE A 203 13.94 -7.91 -23.88
CA ILE A 203 13.70 -7.82 -22.43
C ILE A 203 13.02 -9.11 -21.99
N PHE A 204 13.56 -9.72 -20.94
CA PHE A 204 13.01 -10.92 -20.32
C PHE A 204 12.43 -10.59 -18.95
N ARG A 205 11.43 -11.39 -18.57
CA ARG A 205 10.84 -11.40 -17.23
C ARG A 205 11.12 -12.75 -16.56
N ILE A 206 11.51 -12.72 -15.29
CA ILE A 206 11.75 -13.88 -14.44
C ILE A 206 10.64 -13.91 -13.38
N ASP A 207 9.86 -14.98 -13.36
CA ASP A 207 8.96 -15.28 -12.24
C ASP A 207 9.77 -15.94 -11.12
N THR A 208 10.03 -15.19 -10.05
CA THR A 208 10.90 -15.63 -8.95
C THR A 208 10.25 -16.64 -8.01
N ASP A 209 8.92 -16.81 -8.10
CA ASP A 209 8.13 -17.71 -7.27
C ASP A 209 7.88 -19.04 -7.99
N ASP A 210 7.89 -19.06 -9.33
CA ASP A 210 7.82 -20.25 -10.16
C ASP A 210 9.21 -20.72 -10.63
N ASN A 211 10.11 -21.02 -9.68
CA ASN A 211 11.41 -21.63 -9.96
C ASN A 211 12.24 -20.88 -11.04
N ASN A 212 12.15 -19.55 -11.05
CA ASN A 212 12.82 -18.67 -12.02
C ASN A 212 12.44 -18.98 -13.48
N THR A 213 11.16 -19.27 -13.77
CA THR A 213 10.70 -19.39 -15.16
C THR A 213 10.87 -18.06 -15.90
N ILE A 214 11.25 -18.16 -17.18
CA ILE A 214 11.63 -17.01 -18.00
C ILE A 214 10.63 -16.83 -19.13
N GLU A 215 10.12 -15.61 -19.27
CA GLU A 215 9.29 -15.17 -20.39
C GLU A 215 10.02 -14.11 -21.22
N LEU A 216 9.92 -14.19 -22.54
CA LEU A 216 10.24 -13.08 -23.44
C LEU A 216 9.16 -12.00 -23.31
N PHE A 217 9.51 -10.89 -22.70
CA PHE A 217 8.58 -9.80 -22.40
C PHE A 217 8.48 -8.80 -23.56
N ALA A 218 9.62 -8.43 -24.16
CA ALA A 218 9.71 -7.53 -25.30
C ALA A 218 10.84 -7.91 -26.25
N MET A 219 10.75 -7.44 -27.50
CA MET A 219 11.79 -7.59 -28.54
C MET A 219 12.06 -6.26 -29.25
N GLY A 220 13.00 -6.25 -30.20
CA GLY A 220 13.28 -5.08 -31.03
C GLY A 220 13.97 -3.96 -30.29
N VAL A 221 14.62 -4.26 -29.16
CA VAL A 221 15.41 -3.30 -28.36
C VAL A 221 16.82 -3.28 -28.91
N ARG A 222 17.36 -2.12 -29.28
CA ARG A 222 18.74 -2.03 -29.80
C ARG A 222 19.75 -2.33 -28.71
N ASN A 223 19.74 -1.51 -27.66
CA ASN A 223 20.63 -1.63 -26.51
C ASN A 223 20.14 -0.74 -25.38
N SER A 224 19.65 -1.37 -24.30
CA SER A 224 19.08 -0.67 -23.15
C SER A 224 20.06 -0.61 -21.98
N PHE A 225 20.11 0.55 -21.32
CA PHE A 225 20.91 0.80 -20.11
C PHE A 225 20.04 1.22 -18.91
N GLY A 226 18.73 1.35 -19.08
CA GLY A 226 17.79 1.71 -18.03
C GLY A 226 16.52 0.87 -18.11
N LEU A 227 16.11 0.30 -16.98
CA LEU A 227 14.80 -0.28 -16.78
C LEU A 227 14.21 0.24 -15.47
N GLY A 228 12.93 0.60 -15.48
CA GLY A 228 12.24 1.09 -14.30
C GLY A 228 10.79 0.66 -14.32
N VAL A 229 10.30 0.15 -13.19
CA VAL A 229 8.88 -0.17 -13.01
C VAL A 229 8.20 1.00 -12.31
N ASP A 230 7.13 1.49 -12.91
CA ASP A 230 6.31 2.53 -12.30
C ASP A 230 5.68 2.03 -11.00
N PRO A 231 5.98 2.62 -9.83
CA PRO A 231 5.48 2.17 -8.54
C PRO A 231 3.95 2.29 -8.39
N VAL A 232 3.28 3.06 -9.27
CA VAL A 232 1.83 3.27 -9.21
C VAL A 232 1.07 2.28 -10.10
N THR A 233 1.53 2.06 -11.33
CA THR A 233 0.82 1.28 -12.34
C THR A 233 1.36 -0.13 -12.53
N GLY A 234 2.61 -0.37 -12.11
CA GLY A 234 3.35 -1.60 -12.42
C GLY A 234 3.85 -1.66 -13.87
N TYR A 235 3.73 -0.58 -14.65
CA TYR A 235 4.22 -0.57 -16.02
C TYR A 235 5.75 -0.50 -16.08
N LEU A 236 6.32 -1.31 -16.96
CA LEU A 236 7.75 -1.28 -17.26
C LEU A 236 8.05 -0.16 -18.26
N TRP A 237 9.13 0.56 -18.00
CA TRP A 237 9.70 1.57 -18.87
C TRP A 237 11.17 1.25 -19.11
N ASP A 238 11.66 1.57 -20.30
CA ASP A 238 13.06 1.46 -20.62
C ASP A 238 13.62 2.72 -21.27
N THR A 239 14.95 2.79 -21.28
CA THR A 239 15.71 3.68 -22.14
C THR A 239 16.54 2.84 -23.09
N GLU A 240 16.67 3.29 -24.33
CA GLU A 240 17.58 2.64 -25.27
C GLU A 240 18.31 3.66 -26.14
N ASN A 241 19.54 3.31 -26.51
CA ASN A 241 20.38 4.21 -27.28
C ASN A 241 20.26 3.89 -28.77
N GLY A 242 20.07 4.94 -29.58
CA GLY A 242 20.11 4.90 -31.03
C GLY A 242 21.52 4.71 -31.57
N LYS A 243 21.63 4.46 -32.87
CA LYS A 243 22.94 4.29 -33.54
C LYS A 243 23.65 5.61 -33.76
N ASP A 244 23.01 6.50 -34.51
CA ASP A 244 23.54 7.82 -34.88
C ASP A 244 22.60 8.95 -34.42
N HIS A 245 21.33 8.64 -34.21
CA HIS A 245 20.24 9.54 -33.84
C HIS A 245 19.10 8.74 -33.19
N PHE A 246 18.12 9.43 -32.59
CA PHE A 246 16.95 8.85 -31.89
C PHE A 246 17.32 7.88 -30.77
N ASP A 247 17.83 8.41 -29.66
CA ASP A 247 17.72 7.68 -28.38
C ASP A 247 16.27 7.74 -27.89
N GLU A 248 15.84 6.77 -27.10
CA GLU A 248 14.42 6.58 -26.77
C GLU A 248 14.16 6.42 -25.27
N ILE A 249 12.93 6.77 -24.88
CA ILE A 249 12.25 6.29 -23.68
C ILE A 249 10.99 5.56 -24.15
N ASN A 250 10.80 4.30 -23.76
CA ASN A 250 9.61 3.53 -24.16
C ASN A 250 8.78 3.07 -22.96
N LEU A 251 7.47 3.00 -23.18
CA LEU A 251 6.54 2.28 -22.31
C LEU A 251 6.46 0.81 -22.78
N VAL A 252 7.15 -0.07 -22.06
CA VAL A 252 7.33 -1.47 -22.44
C VAL A 252 6.15 -2.30 -21.92
N LYS A 253 5.14 -2.48 -22.77
CA LYS A 253 4.01 -3.38 -22.49
C LYS A 253 4.39 -4.85 -22.75
N PRO A 254 3.65 -5.83 -22.19
CA PRO A 254 3.85 -7.22 -22.56
C PRO A 254 3.70 -7.41 -24.09
N ARG A 255 4.65 -8.10 -24.70
CA ARG A 255 4.75 -8.27 -26.16
C ARG A 255 5.04 -6.96 -26.91
N PHE A 256 5.75 -6.04 -26.28
CA PHE A 256 6.26 -4.84 -26.93
C PHE A 256 7.35 -5.18 -27.96
N ASN A 257 7.37 -4.42 -29.05
CA ASN A 257 8.44 -4.45 -30.05
C ASN A 257 8.94 -3.02 -30.26
N SER A 258 10.20 -2.72 -29.96
CA SER A 258 10.75 -1.37 -30.21
C SER A 258 11.01 -1.07 -31.68
N GLY A 259 10.99 -2.09 -32.55
CA GLY A 259 11.13 -1.90 -33.99
C GLY A 259 12.58 -1.88 -34.51
N TRP A 260 13.60 -1.87 -33.65
CA TRP A 260 14.99 -2.03 -34.08
C TRP A 260 15.17 -3.35 -34.83
N ASN A 261 15.86 -3.43 -35.96
CA ASN A 261 16.66 -2.42 -36.66
C ASN A 261 15.96 -1.89 -37.92
N SER A 262 14.63 -1.89 -37.91
CA SER A 262 13.81 -1.40 -39.01
C SER A 262 13.37 0.05 -38.80
N VAL A 263 13.25 0.47 -37.54
CA VAL A 263 13.01 1.84 -37.11
C VAL A 263 13.75 2.10 -35.79
N MET A 264 14.19 3.35 -35.63
CA MET A 264 14.67 3.94 -34.38
C MET A 264 14.07 5.35 -34.33
N GLY A 265 13.40 5.71 -33.25
CA GLY A 265 12.61 6.92 -33.10
C GLY A 265 11.17 6.78 -33.60
N PRO A 266 10.42 7.90 -33.60
CA PRO A 266 9.06 7.92 -34.13
C PRO A 266 9.02 7.57 -35.62
N VAL A 267 8.13 6.64 -35.99
CA VAL A 267 8.09 6.08 -37.34
C VAL A 267 7.83 7.13 -38.43
N ASP A 268 7.05 8.16 -38.13
CA ASP A 268 6.73 9.25 -39.05
C ASP A 268 7.91 10.19 -39.31
N ARG A 269 8.90 10.22 -38.40
CA ARG A 269 10.12 11.02 -38.51
C ARG A 269 11.23 10.27 -39.23
N GLU A 270 11.43 9.00 -38.89
CA GLU A 270 12.48 8.18 -39.50
C GLU A 270 12.08 7.67 -40.90
N ASN A 271 10.80 7.36 -41.11
CA ASN A 271 10.32 6.77 -42.37
C ASN A 271 8.94 7.31 -42.83
N PRO A 272 8.83 8.61 -43.14
CA PRO A 272 7.55 9.29 -43.47
C PRO A 272 6.84 8.71 -44.71
N ASP A 273 7.59 8.14 -45.65
CA ASP A 273 7.07 7.66 -46.93
C ASP A 273 6.80 6.13 -46.95
N ASN A 274 7.21 5.40 -45.91
CA ASN A 274 7.05 3.94 -45.82
C ASN A 274 6.88 3.51 -44.35
N PRO A 275 5.71 3.76 -43.74
CA PRO A 275 5.47 3.39 -42.35
C PRO A 275 5.74 1.91 -42.16
N VAL A 276 6.50 1.55 -41.12
CA VAL A 276 6.95 0.18 -40.86
C VAL A 276 5.74 -0.76 -40.84
N SER A 277 5.51 -1.47 -41.94
CA SER A 277 4.55 -2.56 -42.04
C SER A 277 5.33 -3.85 -42.15
N GLN A 278 6.02 -4.21 -41.06
CA GLN A 278 6.70 -5.49 -40.97
C GLN A 278 5.82 -6.44 -40.16
N THR A 279 5.31 -7.46 -40.85
CA THR A 279 4.55 -8.53 -40.21
C THR A 279 5.55 -9.50 -39.59
N ILE A 280 5.68 -9.49 -38.26
CA ILE A 280 6.55 -10.43 -37.55
C ILE A 280 6.06 -11.86 -37.80
N PRO A 281 6.94 -12.80 -38.22
CA PRO A 281 6.53 -14.16 -38.53
C PRO A 281 6.16 -14.96 -37.28
N PRO A 282 5.31 -16.00 -37.41
CA PRO A 282 5.03 -16.91 -36.31
C PRO A 282 6.28 -17.58 -35.72
N PRO A 283 6.35 -17.79 -34.39
CA PRO A 283 5.28 -17.62 -33.39
C PRO A 283 5.26 -16.24 -32.69
N PHE A 284 5.89 -15.22 -33.28
CA PHE A 284 6.10 -13.92 -32.66
C PHE A 284 5.18 -12.82 -33.21
N GLU A 285 4.15 -13.20 -33.97
CA GLU A 285 3.22 -12.27 -34.64
C GLU A 285 2.44 -11.37 -33.67
N ASN A 286 2.41 -11.72 -32.39
CA ASN A 286 1.73 -10.95 -31.34
C ASN A 286 2.63 -9.92 -30.64
N PHE A 287 3.89 -9.78 -31.06
CA PHE A 287 4.74 -8.68 -30.63
C PHE A 287 4.51 -7.47 -31.54
N VAL A 288 4.09 -6.35 -30.94
CA VAL A 288 3.54 -5.21 -31.67
C VAL A 288 4.42 -3.99 -31.47
N TYR A 289 4.73 -3.32 -32.58
CA TYR A 289 5.47 -2.06 -32.57
C TYR A 289 4.69 -0.96 -31.85
N SER A 290 5.40 -0.12 -31.10
CA SER A 290 4.87 1.14 -30.56
C SER A 290 5.95 2.21 -30.68
N ASP A 291 5.54 3.43 -31.05
CA ASP A 291 6.44 4.58 -31.07
C ASP A 291 6.98 4.86 -29.64
N PRO A 292 8.18 5.45 -29.54
CA PRO A 292 8.73 5.89 -28.26
C PRO A 292 7.90 7.01 -27.65
N GLU A 293 7.82 7.01 -26.31
CA GLU A 293 7.12 8.04 -25.56
C GLU A 293 7.92 9.36 -25.55
N PHE A 294 9.23 9.28 -25.77
CA PHE A 294 10.10 10.42 -26.04
C PHE A 294 11.36 9.99 -26.79
N SER A 295 11.89 10.87 -27.64
CA SER A 295 13.19 10.63 -28.28
C SER A 295 14.12 11.84 -28.27
N TRP A 296 15.42 11.58 -28.24
CA TRP A 296 16.44 12.58 -28.55
C TRP A 296 16.94 12.38 -29.97
N TYR A 297 16.74 13.36 -30.85
CA TYR A 297 17.30 13.27 -32.20
C TYR A 297 18.82 13.15 -32.17
N GLU A 298 19.48 13.90 -31.29
CA GLU A 298 20.93 13.83 -31.08
C GLU A 298 21.24 12.93 -29.89
N THR A 299 22.07 11.91 -30.09
CA THR A 299 22.29 10.90 -29.07
C THR A 299 22.93 11.46 -27.81
N VAL A 300 22.26 11.26 -26.68
CA VAL A 300 22.71 11.58 -25.33
C VAL A 300 23.24 10.33 -24.61
N GLY A 301 22.90 9.13 -25.10
CA GLY A 301 23.16 7.87 -24.44
C GLY A 301 22.39 7.80 -23.12
N PRO A 302 21.05 7.70 -23.15
CA PRO A 302 20.26 7.61 -21.93
C PRO A 302 20.63 6.31 -21.19
N THR A 303 20.71 6.41 -19.87
CA THR A 303 21.06 5.30 -18.99
C THR A 303 19.93 5.08 -18.00
N ALA A 304 20.12 5.45 -16.74
CA ALA A 304 19.15 5.30 -15.68
C ALA A 304 17.75 5.77 -16.05
N ILE A 305 16.73 5.05 -15.60
CA ILE A 305 15.34 5.48 -15.62
C ILE A 305 14.70 5.10 -14.28
N ALA A 306 14.22 6.10 -13.56
CA ALA A 306 13.85 5.91 -12.16
C ALA A 306 12.63 6.73 -11.75
N PHE A 307 11.82 6.14 -10.87
CA PHE A 307 10.62 6.77 -10.31
C PHE A 307 10.88 7.27 -8.89
N PRO A 308 10.46 8.50 -8.56
CA PRO A 308 10.76 9.10 -7.27
C PRO A 308 9.99 8.47 -6.12
N ASN A 309 10.65 8.37 -4.96
CA ASN A 309 9.96 8.04 -3.72
C ASN A 309 8.99 9.15 -3.28
N LEU A 310 7.94 8.77 -2.56
CA LEU A 310 6.87 9.70 -2.14
C LEU A 310 7.25 10.59 -0.94
N ILE A 311 8.42 10.37 -0.33
CA ILE A 311 8.84 11.05 0.92
C ILE A 311 9.70 12.26 0.60
N SER A 312 10.95 12.06 0.16
CA SER A 312 11.89 13.14 -0.14
C SER A 312 11.69 13.74 -1.52
N PHE A 313 11.05 13.01 -2.44
CA PHE A 313 10.76 13.46 -3.80
C PHE A 313 9.25 13.51 -4.13
N GLY A 314 8.38 13.59 -3.11
CA GLY A 314 6.92 13.64 -3.31
C GLY A 314 6.43 14.79 -4.21
N LYS A 315 7.16 15.91 -4.27
CA LYS A 315 6.93 17.04 -5.20
C LYS A 315 6.92 16.58 -6.67
N TYR A 316 7.67 15.53 -6.96
CA TYR A 316 7.85 14.93 -8.27
C TYR A 316 7.16 13.57 -8.39
N SER A 317 6.21 13.26 -7.53
CA SER A 317 5.55 11.94 -7.51
C SER A 317 4.87 11.56 -8.84
N ASP A 318 4.54 12.54 -9.67
CA ASP A 318 4.01 12.40 -11.04
C ASP A 318 5.10 12.45 -12.11
N SER A 319 6.38 12.31 -11.76
CA SER A 319 7.50 12.42 -12.69
C SER A 319 8.28 11.12 -12.87
N LEU A 320 9.03 11.06 -13.96
CA LEU A 320 10.04 10.06 -14.32
C LEU A 320 11.39 10.77 -14.47
N PHE A 321 12.46 10.19 -13.94
CA PHE A 321 13.82 10.73 -14.08
C PHE A 321 14.66 9.86 -15.01
N VAL A 322 15.46 10.48 -15.87
CA VAL A 322 16.37 9.78 -16.78
C VAL A 322 17.77 10.36 -16.69
N GLY A 323 18.80 9.51 -16.60
CA GLY A 323 20.21 9.91 -16.65
C GLY A 323 20.78 9.85 -18.07
N ASP A 324 21.89 10.55 -18.34
CA ASP A 324 22.67 10.32 -19.56
C ASP A 324 24.18 10.12 -19.34
N TYR A 325 24.75 9.39 -20.29
CA TYR A 325 26.16 9.07 -20.34
C TYR A 325 26.99 10.24 -20.92
N HIS A 326 26.57 10.82 -22.05
CA HIS A 326 27.40 11.79 -22.79
C HIS A 326 27.58 13.14 -22.09
N HIS A 327 26.61 13.58 -21.28
CA HIS A 327 26.61 14.93 -20.72
C HIS A 327 26.50 14.96 -19.18
N GLY A 328 26.30 13.81 -18.53
CA GLY A 328 26.11 13.72 -17.08
C GLY A 328 24.90 14.53 -16.62
N ARG A 329 23.81 14.47 -17.39
CA ARG A 329 22.55 15.16 -17.08
C ARG A 329 21.57 14.22 -16.43
N ILE A 330 20.67 14.81 -15.64
CA ILE A 330 19.47 14.16 -15.15
C ILE A 330 18.28 14.95 -15.70
N TYR A 331 17.47 14.27 -16.49
CA TYR A 331 16.21 14.76 -17.03
C TYR A 331 15.06 14.43 -16.08
N LYS A 332 13.98 15.20 -16.18
CA LYS A 332 12.72 15.00 -15.47
C LYS A 332 11.57 15.20 -16.44
N PHE A 333 10.78 14.16 -16.59
CA PHE A 333 9.59 14.14 -17.43
C PHE A 333 8.35 14.04 -16.54
N GLN A 334 7.37 14.92 -16.76
CA GLN A 334 6.10 14.85 -16.06
C GLN A 334 5.19 13.85 -16.79
N LEU A 335 4.58 12.94 -16.06
CA LEU A 335 3.66 11.93 -16.58
C LEU A 335 2.22 12.45 -16.56
N ASN A 336 1.40 11.94 -17.48
CA ASN A 336 -0.06 12.12 -17.45
C ASN A 336 -0.70 11.35 -16.27
N SER A 337 -2.01 11.49 -16.07
CA SER A 337 -2.72 10.83 -14.95
C SER A 337 -2.68 9.31 -15.01
N ASP A 338 -2.66 8.77 -16.22
CA ASP A 338 -2.64 7.33 -16.49
C ASP A 338 -1.21 6.76 -16.44
N ARG A 339 -0.21 7.66 -16.38
CA ARG A 339 1.23 7.38 -16.33
C ARG A 339 1.68 6.52 -17.50
N THR A 340 1.20 6.87 -18.68
CA THR A 340 1.56 6.23 -19.96
C THR A 340 2.20 7.17 -20.95
N GLU A 341 2.11 8.49 -20.75
CA GLU A 341 2.62 9.50 -21.70
C GLU A 341 3.23 10.67 -20.92
N PHE A 342 4.01 11.50 -21.61
CA PHE A 342 4.56 12.72 -21.03
C PHE A 342 3.71 13.97 -21.28
N VAL A 343 3.66 14.83 -20.27
CA VAL A 343 2.98 16.13 -20.32
C VAL A 343 4.02 17.24 -20.34
N PHE A 344 4.11 17.94 -21.47
CA PHE A 344 5.01 19.09 -21.61
C PHE A 344 4.25 20.41 -21.50
N SER A 345 4.77 21.32 -20.67
CA SER A 345 4.30 22.71 -20.64
C SER A 345 4.82 23.53 -21.82
N ASP A 346 5.90 23.08 -22.46
CA ASP A 346 6.49 23.72 -23.63
C ASP A 346 5.98 23.06 -24.91
N GLN A 347 5.25 23.81 -25.72
CA GLN A 347 4.67 23.31 -26.97
C GLN A 347 5.70 22.87 -28.00
N ARG A 348 6.98 23.20 -27.82
CA ARG A 348 8.03 22.80 -28.77
C ARG A 348 8.39 21.32 -28.64
N LEU A 349 8.14 20.72 -27.48
CA LEU A 349 8.31 19.27 -27.22
C LEU A 349 7.01 18.48 -27.45
N SER A 350 5.99 19.06 -28.11
CA SER A 350 4.71 18.38 -28.30
C SER A 350 4.77 17.26 -29.33
N ASP A 351 5.81 17.22 -30.15
CA ASP A 351 6.10 16.12 -31.08
C ASP A 351 6.94 15.01 -30.41
N LEU A 352 7.18 15.12 -29.09
CA LEU A 352 7.89 14.14 -28.26
C LEU A 352 9.34 13.90 -28.68
N VAL A 353 9.93 14.77 -29.50
CA VAL A 353 11.33 14.68 -29.95
C VAL A 353 12.09 15.91 -29.48
N LEU A 354 13.25 15.71 -28.83
CA LEU A 354 14.20 16.78 -28.57
C LEU A 354 15.12 16.97 -29.78
N ASP A 355 14.92 18.04 -30.55
CA ASP A 355 15.81 18.42 -31.66
C ASP A 355 16.36 19.86 -31.54
N LYS A 356 17.61 20.04 -31.99
CA LYS A 356 18.39 21.28 -31.77
C LYS A 356 17.83 22.52 -32.47
N LEU A 357 16.88 22.36 -33.40
CA LEU A 357 16.45 23.48 -34.24
C LEU A 357 15.52 24.43 -33.48
N ASN A 358 14.76 23.95 -32.49
CA ASN A 358 13.80 24.78 -31.77
C ASN A 358 13.70 24.54 -30.25
N ASP A 359 14.27 23.46 -29.71
CA ASP A 359 13.98 23.04 -28.34
C ASP A 359 14.93 23.60 -27.28
N LYS A 360 14.43 23.62 -26.04
CA LYS A 360 15.22 24.02 -24.86
C LYS A 360 15.29 22.86 -23.89
N VAL A 361 16.42 22.15 -23.91
CA VAL A 361 16.73 21.06 -22.98
C VAL A 361 16.53 21.48 -21.51
N GLU A 362 16.81 22.74 -21.17
CA GLU A 362 16.60 23.36 -19.86
C GLU A 362 15.20 23.14 -19.26
N LYS A 363 14.18 22.90 -20.10
CA LYS A 363 12.80 22.67 -19.64
C LYS A 363 12.55 21.31 -19.03
N ILE A 364 13.39 20.34 -19.36
CA ILE A 364 13.33 18.96 -18.88
C ILE A 364 14.53 18.59 -18.02
N LEU A 365 15.44 19.53 -17.72
CA LEU A 365 16.59 19.27 -16.85
C LEU A 365 16.23 19.38 -15.37
N PHE A 366 16.66 18.39 -14.60
CA PHE A 366 16.66 18.42 -13.14
C PHE A 366 18.04 18.77 -12.57
N GLY A 367 19.11 18.25 -13.18
CA GLY A 367 20.49 18.56 -12.80
C GLY A 367 21.50 18.20 -13.88
N ASN A 368 22.74 18.64 -13.70
CA ASN A 368 23.87 18.34 -14.58
C ASN A 368 25.20 18.32 -13.81
N GLY A 369 26.31 18.05 -14.51
CA GLY A 369 27.65 18.04 -13.91
C GLY A 369 28.00 16.71 -13.24
N PHE A 370 27.20 15.66 -13.42
CA PHE A 370 27.45 14.32 -12.89
C PHE A 370 28.50 13.51 -13.68
N LYS A 371 29.20 14.17 -14.61
CA LYS A 371 30.14 13.59 -15.59
C LYS A 371 29.46 12.60 -16.52
N THR A 372 29.18 11.40 -16.03
CA THR A 372 28.58 10.29 -16.80
C THR A 372 27.67 9.51 -15.85
N VAL A 373 26.36 9.68 -15.99
CA VAL A 373 25.38 8.95 -15.16
C VAL A 373 25.20 7.56 -15.74
N THR A 374 25.26 6.54 -14.91
CA THR A 374 24.96 5.16 -15.31
C THR A 374 23.73 4.60 -14.62
N ASP A 375 23.41 5.08 -13.43
CA ASP A 375 22.27 4.59 -12.67
C ASP A 375 21.70 5.66 -11.72
N ILE A 376 20.42 5.56 -11.41
CA ILE A 376 19.68 6.42 -10.48
C ILE A 376 18.76 5.53 -9.67
N GLU A 377 18.92 5.57 -8.35
CA GLU A 377 18.03 4.83 -7.45
C GLU A 377 17.45 5.74 -6.38
N PHE A 378 16.23 5.42 -5.95
CA PHE A 378 15.57 6.16 -4.88
C PHE A 378 15.46 5.32 -3.62
N ARG A 379 15.80 5.95 -2.50
CA ARG A 379 15.44 5.47 -1.17
C ARG A 379 14.71 6.56 -0.43
N HIS A 380 13.84 6.18 0.50
CA HIS A 380 13.03 7.04 1.37
C HIS A 380 13.58 8.44 1.72
N ASP A 381 14.90 8.59 1.86
CA ASP A 381 15.58 9.83 2.22
C ASP A 381 16.11 10.66 1.04
N ALA A 382 16.42 10.05 -0.11
CA ALA A 382 17.16 10.73 -1.19
C ALA A 382 17.06 10.02 -2.57
N MET A 383 17.51 10.72 -3.59
CA MET A 383 17.92 10.16 -4.88
C MET A 383 19.43 9.89 -4.80
N TYR A 384 19.86 8.74 -5.30
CA TYR A 384 21.26 8.33 -5.37
C TYR A 384 21.63 8.15 -6.84
N VAL A 385 22.75 8.73 -7.28
CA VAL A 385 23.15 8.77 -8.68
C VAL A 385 24.52 8.14 -8.82
N VAL A 386 24.62 7.05 -9.58
CA VAL A 386 25.89 6.38 -9.88
C VAL A 386 26.53 7.09 -11.07
N SER A 387 27.81 7.42 -10.92
CA SER A 387 28.64 8.02 -11.95
C SER A 387 29.89 7.19 -12.18
N ILE A 388 30.03 6.67 -13.40
CA ILE A 388 31.12 5.76 -13.78
C ILE A 388 32.45 6.48 -14.01
N ALA A 389 32.41 7.74 -14.46
CA ALA A 389 33.59 8.48 -14.89
C ALA A 389 34.16 9.37 -13.77
N GLY A 390 35.45 9.24 -13.47
CA GLY A 390 36.07 10.05 -12.44
C GLY A 390 37.57 10.26 -12.52
N GLY A 391 38.18 10.42 -13.69
CA GLY A 391 39.60 10.79 -13.81
C GLY A 391 40.52 10.03 -12.84
N SER A 392 41.44 10.73 -12.16
CA SER A 392 42.31 10.17 -11.11
C SER A 392 41.61 9.92 -9.75
N ALA A 393 40.31 10.15 -9.64
CA ALA A 393 39.51 10.07 -8.41
C ALA A 393 38.56 8.87 -8.32
N GLY A 394 38.40 8.08 -9.41
CA GLY A 394 37.47 6.95 -9.47
C GLY A 394 36.00 7.35 -9.60
N GLY A 395 35.13 6.39 -9.90
CA GLY A 395 33.68 6.57 -9.97
C GLY A 395 33.09 6.93 -8.60
N SER A 396 31.86 7.45 -8.61
CA SER A 396 31.22 8.02 -7.43
C SER A 396 29.73 7.73 -7.37
N ILE A 397 29.17 7.77 -6.17
CA ILE A 397 27.73 7.85 -5.93
C ILE A 397 27.46 9.22 -5.35
N TYR A 398 26.56 9.97 -5.97
CA TYR A 398 26.07 11.24 -5.46
C TYR A 398 24.74 11.03 -4.73
N LYS A 399 24.50 11.78 -3.66
CA LYS A 399 23.24 11.79 -2.93
C LYS A 399 22.58 13.16 -3.11
N ILE A 400 21.35 13.16 -3.61
CA ILE A 400 20.53 14.34 -3.79
C ILE A 400 19.36 14.28 -2.82
N TYR A 401 19.25 15.27 -1.94
CA TYR A 401 18.27 15.30 -0.86
C TYR A 401 17.78 16.71 -0.60
N LEU A 402 16.62 16.85 0.05
CA LEU A 402 16.04 18.15 0.37
C LEU A 402 16.96 18.96 1.29
N LYS A 403 17.21 20.23 0.94
CA LYS A 403 18.02 21.21 1.69
C LYS A 403 17.51 21.44 3.10
N GLU A 404 16.23 21.70 3.19
CA GLU A 404 15.47 21.58 4.42
C GLU A 404 14.74 20.25 4.32
N PRO A 405 15.37 19.13 4.72
CA PRO A 405 14.64 17.88 4.77
C PRO A 405 13.40 18.16 5.60
N VAL A 406 12.23 17.74 5.13
CA VAL A 406 11.00 17.79 5.91
C VAL A 406 11.26 16.87 7.10
N THR A 407 11.92 17.43 8.11
CA THR A 407 12.40 16.69 9.26
C THR A 407 11.14 16.25 9.97
N PRO A 408 10.98 14.94 10.26
CA PRO A 408 9.89 14.48 11.11
C PRO A 408 9.85 15.18 12.48
N LEU A 409 10.92 15.89 12.85
CA LEU A 409 11.15 16.53 14.14
C LEU A 409 10.83 18.04 14.25
N LYS A 410 10.66 18.81 13.16
CA LYS A 410 10.49 20.28 13.29
C LYS A 410 9.13 20.83 12.89
N GLN A 411 8.08 20.04 13.05
CA GLN A 411 6.73 20.58 13.24
C GLN A 411 5.92 19.98 14.39
N TYR A 412 6.50 19.11 15.23
CA TYR A 412 5.88 18.63 16.46
C TYR A 412 6.93 18.24 17.51
N GLN A 413 7.79 19.16 17.94
CA GLN A 413 8.62 18.98 19.14
C GLN A 413 8.28 20.03 20.19
N ALA A 414 7.36 19.64 21.08
CA ALA A 414 7.32 19.93 22.52
C ALA A 414 5.86 19.89 23.00
N GLY A 415 5.32 18.69 23.20
CA GLY A 415 4.20 18.44 24.13
C GLY A 415 2.97 19.36 24.05
N SER A 416 2.66 19.94 22.89
CA SER A 416 1.55 20.88 22.73
C SER A 416 0.51 20.29 21.80
N THR A 417 -0.67 20.02 22.35
CA THR A 417 -1.89 19.71 21.61
C THR A 417 -2.22 20.89 20.70
N HIS A 418 -2.17 20.67 19.38
CA HIS A 418 -2.61 21.68 18.41
C HIS A 418 -4.14 21.61 18.30
N LYS A 419 -4.84 22.73 18.04
CA LYS A 419 -6.32 22.71 17.91
C LYS A 419 -6.80 22.25 16.52
N LYS A 420 -5.89 22.14 15.55
CA LYS A 420 -6.17 21.82 14.15
C LYS A 420 -4.92 21.24 13.49
N ILE A 421 -5.06 20.15 12.73
CA ILE A 421 -3.99 19.63 11.86
C ILE A 421 -3.96 20.52 10.61
N VAL A 422 -2.86 21.25 10.39
CA VAL A 422 -2.72 22.19 9.27
C VAL A 422 -1.44 21.87 8.50
N CYS A 423 -1.60 21.32 7.30
CA CYS A 423 -0.52 21.17 6.34
C CYS A 423 -0.35 22.45 5.50
N LYS A 424 0.86 22.70 4.99
CA LYS A 424 1.07 23.77 4.00
C LYS A 424 0.18 23.48 2.77
N PRO A 425 -0.32 24.52 2.07
CA PRO A 425 -1.06 24.33 0.83
C PRO A 425 -0.29 23.41 -0.13
N GLY A 426 -0.96 22.38 -0.65
CA GLY A 426 -0.35 21.35 -1.50
C GLY A 426 0.19 20.12 -0.77
N LEU A 427 0.06 20.03 0.56
CA LEU A 427 0.38 18.83 1.34
C LEU A 427 -0.87 18.30 2.09
N ILE A 428 -0.96 16.98 2.26
CA ILE A 428 -1.97 16.27 3.06
C ILE A 428 -1.34 15.57 4.27
N PRO A 429 -2.07 15.41 5.39
CA PRO A 429 -1.55 14.70 6.55
C PRO A 429 -1.49 13.17 6.31
N ILE A 430 -0.37 12.53 6.68
CA ILE A 430 -0.12 11.08 6.65
C ILE A 430 0.30 10.60 8.03
N MET A 431 -0.21 9.46 8.48
CA MET A 431 0.10 8.87 9.78
C MET A 431 1.14 7.75 9.65
N LYS A 432 2.18 7.76 10.50
CA LYS A 432 3.19 6.68 10.55
C LYS A 432 2.84 5.63 11.62
N ASN A 433 3.38 4.41 11.47
CA ASN A 433 3.39 3.31 12.47
C ASN A 433 4.16 3.64 13.76
N THR A 434 4.44 4.91 14.01
CA THR A 434 5.05 5.43 15.25
C THR A 434 4.10 6.39 15.98
N GLY A 435 2.89 6.63 15.45
CA GLY A 435 1.88 7.52 16.02
C GLY A 435 2.04 9.00 15.66
N TYR A 436 2.96 9.35 14.75
CA TYR A 436 3.18 10.73 14.29
C TYR A 436 2.38 11.04 13.01
N ILE A 437 1.94 12.31 12.88
CA ILE A 437 1.31 12.85 11.67
C ILE A 437 2.32 13.73 10.93
N ASN A 438 2.58 13.42 9.67
CA ASN A 438 3.43 14.17 8.74
C ASN A 438 2.59 14.85 7.66
N CYS A 439 3.11 15.87 6.98
CA CYS A 439 2.50 16.44 5.77
C CYS A 439 3.28 15.98 4.54
N ALA A 440 2.60 15.40 3.55
CA ALA A 440 3.20 14.90 2.30
C ALA A 440 2.38 15.34 1.08
N TYR A 441 2.94 15.28 -0.11
CA TYR A 441 2.24 15.69 -1.33
C TYR A 441 1.06 14.74 -1.65
N PRO A 442 -0.02 15.23 -2.28
CA PRO A 442 -1.27 14.49 -2.41
C PRO A 442 -1.15 13.45 -3.53
N LYS A 443 -1.58 12.20 -3.28
CA LYS A 443 -1.89 11.24 -4.36
C LYS A 443 -3.27 10.59 -4.22
N THR A 444 -3.75 10.37 -3.01
CA THR A 444 -5.13 9.96 -2.65
C THR A 444 -5.19 9.99 -1.11
N ALA A 445 -6.36 10.08 -0.49
CA ALA A 445 -6.47 10.16 0.97
C ALA A 445 -5.78 8.97 1.67
N LEU A 446 -4.95 9.24 2.68
CA LEU A 446 -4.45 8.29 3.69
C LEU A 446 -4.12 6.88 3.17
N THR A 447 -3.10 6.72 2.33
CA THR A 447 -2.42 5.43 2.24
C THR A 447 -1.48 5.33 3.45
N LEU A 448 -1.75 4.40 4.37
CA LEU A 448 -0.69 3.91 5.27
C LEU A 448 0.48 3.52 4.38
N ILE A 449 1.69 4.00 4.71
CA ILE A 449 2.90 3.69 3.95
C ILE A 449 3.02 2.16 3.89
N GLN A 450 2.74 1.56 2.73
CA GLN A 450 3.27 0.26 2.39
C GLN A 450 4.78 0.43 2.37
N GLU A 451 5.50 -0.22 3.29
CA GLU A 451 6.56 -1.16 2.94
C GLU A 451 6.79 -2.13 4.13
N ILE A 452 6.93 -3.40 3.76
CA ILE A 452 7.32 -4.59 4.54
C ILE A 452 6.24 -5.18 5.48
N ALA A 453 5.46 -6.13 4.94
CA ALA A 453 4.90 -7.30 5.63
C ALA A 453 4.21 -7.09 7.00
N TRP A 454 3.32 -6.12 7.14
CA TRP A 454 2.49 -5.97 8.34
C TRP A 454 1.03 -6.30 8.00
N ASP A 455 0.61 -7.52 8.33
CA ASP A 455 -0.78 -7.96 8.30
C ASP A 455 -1.63 -7.04 9.21
N ILE A 456 -2.74 -6.53 8.67
CA ILE A 456 -3.70 -5.61 9.30
C ILE A 456 -4.31 -6.21 10.60
N ASN A 457 -4.08 -7.51 10.85
CA ASN A 457 -4.60 -8.28 11.98
C ASN A 457 -3.67 -8.38 13.21
N ARG A 458 -2.61 -7.58 13.36
CA ARG A 458 -1.75 -7.64 14.57
C ARG A 458 -2.09 -6.63 15.66
N SER A 459 -2.01 -7.09 16.91
CA SER A 459 -2.30 -6.39 18.18
C SER A 459 -1.36 -5.22 18.53
N ASP A 460 -0.44 -4.85 17.63
CA ASP A 460 0.78 -4.12 17.99
C ASP A 460 0.78 -2.68 17.45
N MET A 461 -0.39 -2.18 17.03
CA MET A 461 -0.53 -0.80 16.56
C MET A 461 -0.09 0.20 17.65
N PRO A 462 0.66 1.27 17.32
CA PRO A 462 0.93 2.34 18.27
C PRO A 462 -0.36 2.97 18.73
N ILE A 463 -0.49 3.17 20.04
CA ILE A 463 -1.55 3.99 20.63
C ILE A 463 -1.44 5.42 20.06
N ILE A 464 -2.39 5.81 19.21
CA ILE A 464 -2.44 7.14 18.60
C ILE A 464 -3.14 8.10 19.58
N ASN A 465 -2.55 9.26 19.89
CA ASN A 465 -3.22 10.29 20.71
C ASN A 465 -3.58 11.53 19.87
N LEU A 466 -4.85 11.63 19.51
CA LEU A 466 -5.47 12.73 18.76
C LEU A 466 -6.59 13.40 19.57
N SER A 467 -6.48 13.40 20.90
CA SER A 467 -7.43 14.10 21.75
C SER A 467 -7.51 15.60 21.40
N GLY A 468 -8.75 16.10 21.28
CA GLY A 468 -9.07 17.50 20.98
C GLY A 468 -8.71 17.99 19.58
N GLN A 469 -8.33 17.09 18.65
CA GLN A 469 -7.93 17.46 17.30
C GLN A 469 -9.14 17.68 16.36
N ASP A 470 -8.94 18.48 15.31
CA ASP A 470 -9.88 18.58 14.20
C ASP A 470 -9.57 17.52 13.14
N LEU A 471 -10.43 16.50 13.01
CA LEU A 471 -10.27 15.36 12.11
C LEU A 471 -11.26 15.40 10.93
N SER A 472 -11.95 16.53 10.76
CA SER A 472 -12.93 16.72 9.69
C SER A 472 -12.30 16.49 8.30
N GLY A 473 -12.98 15.70 7.46
CA GLY A 473 -12.60 15.41 6.08
C GLY A 473 -11.68 14.21 5.90
N LEU A 474 -11.27 13.54 6.98
CA LEU A 474 -10.46 12.32 6.91
C LEU A 474 -11.31 11.07 6.61
N ASN A 475 -10.69 10.05 6.02
CA ASN A 475 -11.30 8.73 5.81
C ASN A 475 -10.54 7.67 6.62
N PHE A 476 -11.23 7.00 7.54
CA PHE A 476 -10.72 5.92 8.38
C PHE A 476 -11.40 4.56 8.12
N GLU A 477 -12.09 4.44 6.99
CA GLU A 477 -12.76 3.20 6.62
C GLU A 477 -11.77 2.04 6.50
N HIS A 478 -12.11 0.89 7.10
CA HIS A 478 -11.26 -0.31 7.19
C HIS A 478 -9.94 -0.15 7.95
N ILE A 479 -9.77 0.92 8.73
CA ILE A 479 -8.55 1.15 9.50
C ILE A 479 -8.68 0.54 10.91
N ASN A 480 -7.60 -0.10 11.37
CA ASN A 480 -7.45 -0.44 12.78
C ASN A 480 -6.99 0.79 13.55
N LEU A 481 -7.77 1.27 14.51
CA LEU A 481 -7.50 2.39 15.42
C LEU A 481 -7.59 1.94 16.89
N SER A 482 -7.35 0.64 17.15
CA SER A 482 -7.42 0.06 18.48
C SER A 482 -6.52 0.79 19.48
N TYR A 483 -6.94 0.80 20.75
CA TYR A 483 -6.23 1.38 21.90
C TYR A 483 -5.93 2.89 21.83
N SER A 484 -6.37 3.58 20.78
CA SER A 484 -6.04 4.98 20.51
C SER A 484 -6.92 5.97 21.28
N ASN A 485 -6.45 7.21 21.47
CA ASN A 485 -7.14 8.26 22.21
C ASN A 485 -7.58 9.41 21.29
N PHE A 486 -8.89 9.55 21.11
CA PHE A 486 -9.57 10.55 20.29
C PHE A 486 -10.45 11.49 21.12
N ARG A 487 -10.32 11.50 22.45
CA ARG A 487 -11.20 12.24 23.35
C ARG A 487 -11.45 13.68 22.89
N GLY A 488 -12.70 14.06 22.71
CA GLY A 488 -13.14 15.42 22.34
C GLY A 488 -12.62 15.94 21.00
N SER A 489 -12.17 15.07 20.10
CA SER A 489 -11.82 15.45 18.73
C SER A 489 -13.06 15.68 17.85
N ASN A 490 -12.88 16.42 16.76
CA ASN A 490 -13.95 16.77 15.82
C ASN A 490 -14.02 15.78 14.65
N PHE A 491 -15.11 15.02 14.58
CA PHE A 491 -15.39 14.03 13.53
C PHE A 491 -16.43 14.50 12.48
N THR A 492 -16.85 15.79 12.43
CA THR A 492 -18.04 16.24 11.67
C THR A 492 -18.16 15.64 10.25
N THR A 493 -17.09 15.63 9.46
CA THR A 493 -17.09 15.10 8.08
C THR A 493 -16.17 13.89 7.87
N THR A 494 -15.72 13.25 8.95
CA THR A 494 -14.85 12.07 8.90
C THR A 494 -15.64 10.83 8.51
N ASN A 495 -15.10 9.98 7.63
CA ASN A 495 -15.64 8.63 7.36
C ASN A 495 -15.02 7.63 8.35
N ILE A 496 -15.86 6.88 9.06
CA ILE A 496 -15.47 5.93 10.12
C ILE A 496 -16.27 4.61 10.04
N ALA A 497 -16.81 4.29 8.87
CA ALA A 497 -17.45 2.99 8.64
C ALA A 497 -16.40 1.87 8.67
N SER A 498 -16.78 0.66 9.10
CA SER A 498 -15.88 -0.51 9.11
C SER A 498 -14.52 -0.29 9.81
N THR A 499 -14.44 0.62 10.79
CA THR A 499 -13.20 0.95 11.54
C THR A 499 -13.11 0.11 12.82
N ASP A 500 -11.92 -0.39 13.17
CA ASP A 500 -11.70 -1.08 14.45
C ASP A 500 -11.27 -0.09 15.54
N PHE A 501 -12.17 0.20 16.47
CA PHE A 501 -11.95 1.07 17.63
C PHE A 501 -11.71 0.28 18.92
N THR A 502 -11.33 -0.99 18.86
CA THR A 502 -11.19 -1.83 20.06
C THR A 502 -10.35 -1.15 21.15
N SER A 503 -10.92 -0.93 22.34
CA SER A 503 -10.26 -0.24 23.47
C SER A 503 -9.83 1.21 23.22
N ALA A 504 -10.36 1.88 22.18
CA ALA A 504 -10.11 3.29 21.93
C ALA A 504 -10.88 4.21 22.90
N ASN A 505 -10.43 5.46 23.04
CA ASN A 505 -11.10 6.50 23.81
C ASN A 505 -11.72 7.55 22.88
N LEU A 506 -13.03 7.47 22.71
CA LEU A 506 -13.90 8.40 21.96
C LEU A 506 -14.76 9.26 22.91
N SER A 507 -14.36 9.41 24.18
CA SER A 507 -15.17 10.14 25.15
C SER A 507 -15.37 11.62 24.74
N GLY A 508 -16.61 12.10 24.86
CA GLY A 508 -16.99 13.47 24.53
C GLY A 508 -16.94 13.83 23.04
N VAL A 509 -16.78 12.86 22.14
CA VAL A 509 -16.76 13.09 20.69
C VAL A 509 -18.18 13.25 20.14
N ASP A 510 -18.36 14.11 19.15
CA ASP A 510 -19.60 14.19 18.37
C ASP A 510 -19.56 13.24 17.16
N LEU A 511 -20.33 12.16 17.28
CA LEU A 511 -20.57 11.11 16.29
C LEU A 511 -22.03 11.12 15.79
N SER A 512 -22.75 12.23 15.97
CA SER A 512 -24.15 12.32 15.55
C SER A 512 -24.32 12.08 14.05
N ALA A 513 -25.38 11.33 13.71
CA ALA A 513 -25.73 10.90 12.36
C ALA A 513 -24.62 10.17 11.58
N LYS A 514 -23.57 9.70 12.25
CA LYS A 514 -22.47 8.96 11.61
C LYS A 514 -22.89 7.54 11.26
N ASP A 515 -22.33 7.07 10.15
CA ASP A 515 -22.37 5.65 9.82
C ASP A 515 -21.20 4.95 10.52
N LEU A 516 -21.52 4.03 11.43
CA LEU A 516 -20.55 3.17 12.11
C LEU A 516 -20.78 1.70 11.75
N THR A 517 -21.57 1.38 10.71
CA THR A 517 -21.79 -0.02 10.32
C THR A 517 -20.48 -0.78 10.17
N GLU A 518 -20.48 -2.05 10.60
CA GLU A 518 -19.33 -2.96 10.55
C GLU A 518 -18.10 -2.51 11.37
N SER A 519 -18.19 -1.42 12.13
CA SER A 519 -17.11 -1.00 13.04
C SER A 519 -17.04 -1.88 14.28
N THR A 520 -15.83 -2.12 14.80
CA THR A 520 -15.64 -2.83 16.07
C THR A 520 -15.48 -1.84 17.21
N LEU A 521 -16.37 -1.87 18.21
CA LEU A 521 -16.35 -0.94 19.35
C LEU A 521 -16.06 -1.64 20.68
N THR A 522 -15.61 -2.90 20.66
CA THR A 522 -15.29 -3.68 21.85
C THR A 522 -14.37 -2.93 22.83
N ARG A 523 -14.78 -2.78 24.10
CA ARG A 523 -14.05 -2.06 25.17
C ARG A 523 -13.80 -0.57 24.90
N THR A 524 -14.51 0.04 23.95
CA THR A 524 -14.33 1.47 23.62
C THR A 524 -14.92 2.36 24.71
N ASP A 525 -14.23 3.46 25.03
CA ASP A 525 -14.74 4.50 25.93
C ASP A 525 -15.47 5.59 25.13
N LEU A 526 -16.81 5.53 25.15
CA LEU A 526 -17.72 6.48 24.52
C LEU A 526 -18.42 7.40 25.54
N ARG A 527 -17.83 7.57 26.74
CA ARG A 527 -18.47 8.39 27.79
C ARG A 527 -18.75 9.81 27.31
N ASN A 528 -19.98 10.28 27.52
CA ASN A 528 -20.44 11.61 27.09
C ASN A 528 -20.32 11.90 25.58
N ALA A 529 -20.15 10.88 24.72
CA ALA A 529 -20.16 11.07 23.27
C ALA A 529 -21.58 11.36 22.77
N ASN A 530 -21.72 12.15 21.70
CA ASN A 530 -22.99 12.34 21.01
C ASN A 530 -23.12 11.31 19.88
N LEU A 531 -24.01 10.33 20.01
CA LEU A 531 -24.31 9.30 19.01
C LEU A 531 -25.73 9.50 18.44
N ALA A 532 -26.32 10.68 18.58
CA ALA A 532 -27.70 10.91 18.18
C ALA A 532 -27.88 10.65 16.67
N GLY A 533 -28.81 9.76 16.31
CA GLY A 533 -29.06 9.34 14.93
C GLY A 533 -27.96 8.49 14.28
N ALA A 534 -26.92 8.08 15.02
CA ALA A 534 -25.84 7.25 14.48
C ALA A 534 -26.33 5.84 14.10
N ASN A 535 -25.70 5.25 13.10
CA ASN A 535 -25.99 3.89 12.65
C ASN A 535 -24.98 2.89 13.23
N LEU A 536 -25.42 2.10 14.22
CA LEU A 536 -24.65 1.09 14.96
C LEU A 536 -25.26 -0.32 14.81
N SER A 537 -26.02 -0.56 13.74
CA SER A 537 -26.70 -1.85 13.55
C SER A 537 -25.70 -2.97 13.30
N ASN A 538 -25.89 -4.11 13.98
CA ASN A 538 -25.05 -5.31 13.89
C ASN A 538 -23.59 -5.10 14.34
N ASN A 539 -23.28 -4.04 15.07
CA ASN A 539 -21.94 -3.79 15.60
C ASN A 539 -21.60 -4.67 16.83
N GLU A 540 -20.31 -4.92 17.04
CA GLU A 540 -19.77 -5.53 18.25
C GLU A 540 -19.39 -4.44 19.27
N LEU A 541 -20.19 -4.30 20.35
CA LEU A 541 -20.02 -3.32 21.42
C LEU A 541 -19.67 -3.97 22.78
N LEU A 542 -19.15 -5.20 22.80
CA LEU A 542 -18.78 -5.93 24.02
C LEU A 542 -17.94 -5.06 24.99
N ASN A 543 -18.38 -4.93 26.24
CA ASN A 543 -17.69 -4.12 27.28
C ASN A 543 -17.48 -2.63 26.93
N THR A 544 -18.26 -2.05 26.01
CA THR A 544 -18.19 -0.62 25.71
C THR A 544 -18.64 0.22 26.92
N ILE A 545 -18.04 1.39 27.12
CA ILE A 545 -18.43 2.34 28.17
C ILE A 545 -19.27 3.45 27.53
N LEU A 546 -20.59 3.39 27.70
CA LEU A 546 -21.54 4.36 27.13
C LEU A 546 -22.09 5.33 28.20
N THR A 547 -21.48 5.39 29.39
CA THR A 547 -21.97 6.25 30.48
C THR A 547 -22.09 7.71 30.01
N GLY A 548 -23.33 8.18 29.95
CA GLY A 548 -23.67 9.54 29.54
C GLY A 548 -23.61 9.86 28.05
N ALA A 549 -23.42 8.87 27.17
CA ALA A 549 -23.53 9.08 25.73
C ALA A 549 -24.98 9.40 25.32
N ASP A 550 -25.19 10.27 24.33
CA ASP A 550 -26.51 10.52 23.74
C ASP A 550 -26.79 9.52 22.60
N LEU A 551 -27.72 8.60 22.80
CA LEU A 551 -28.14 7.58 21.82
C LEU A 551 -29.51 7.88 21.21
N THR A 552 -30.00 9.11 21.33
CA THR A 552 -31.31 9.52 20.80
C THR A 552 -31.39 9.22 19.31
N ASP A 553 -32.43 8.50 18.87
CA ASP A 553 -32.63 8.10 17.47
C ASP A 553 -31.52 7.21 16.86
N ALA A 554 -30.56 6.71 17.64
CA ALA A 554 -29.53 5.80 17.16
C ALA A 554 -30.10 4.42 16.77
N ASN A 555 -29.48 3.78 15.77
CA ASN A 555 -29.86 2.44 15.31
C ASN A 555 -28.92 1.38 15.91
N LEU A 556 -29.36 0.63 16.91
CA LEU A 556 -28.62 -0.48 17.54
C LEU A 556 -29.26 -1.86 17.22
N SER A 557 -30.05 -1.94 16.15
CA SER A 557 -30.73 -3.19 15.78
C SER A 557 -29.70 -4.30 15.54
N GLY A 558 -29.88 -5.45 16.17
CA GLY A 558 -28.97 -6.60 16.06
C GLY A 558 -27.57 -6.41 16.65
N ALA A 559 -27.28 -5.29 17.32
CA ALA A 559 -25.98 -5.04 17.91
C ALA A 559 -25.71 -5.93 19.14
N ASN A 560 -24.44 -6.28 19.37
CA ASN A 560 -24.01 -7.03 20.54
C ASN A 560 -23.52 -6.08 21.64
N LEU A 561 -24.36 -5.84 22.65
CA LEU A 561 -24.06 -5.01 23.82
C LEU A 561 -23.82 -5.83 25.09
N SER A 562 -23.46 -7.12 24.95
CA SER A 562 -23.20 -7.98 26.11
C SER A 562 -22.17 -7.34 27.04
N THR A 563 -22.44 -7.39 28.35
CA THR A 563 -21.60 -6.82 29.43
C THR A 563 -21.27 -5.32 29.32
N THR A 564 -22.03 -4.56 28.51
CA THR A 564 -21.84 -3.12 28.33
C THR A 564 -22.31 -2.34 29.56
N ASN A 565 -21.60 -1.28 29.93
CA ASN A 565 -22.04 -0.35 30.98
C ASN A 565 -22.84 0.81 30.37
N ILE A 566 -24.16 0.69 30.44
CA ILE A 566 -25.13 1.68 29.92
C ILE A 566 -25.80 2.34 31.13
N PHE A 567 -25.04 3.14 31.88
CA PHE A 567 -25.61 3.95 32.96
C PHE A 567 -26.23 5.23 32.39
N GLY A 568 -27.56 5.35 32.53
CA GLY A 568 -28.40 6.27 31.76
C GLY A 568 -28.85 7.55 32.47
N ILE A 569 -27.97 8.28 33.15
CA ILE A 569 -28.32 9.63 33.66
C ILE A 569 -27.27 10.66 33.23
N VAL A 570 -27.60 11.45 32.20
CA VAL A 570 -27.03 12.79 31.99
C VAL A 570 -28.20 13.77 31.92
N ASP A 571 -28.22 14.71 32.86
CA ASP A 571 -29.08 15.92 32.86
C ASP A 571 -30.60 15.70 32.66
N GLY A 572 -31.13 14.54 33.08
CA GLY A 572 -32.58 14.29 33.05
C GLY A 572 -33.18 14.04 31.67
N ILE A 573 -32.36 13.87 30.64
CA ILE A 573 -32.79 13.48 29.29
C ILE A 573 -32.89 11.97 29.21
N ASN A 574 -34.01 11.47 28.67
CA ASN A 574 -34.23 10.06 28.41
C ASN A 574 -33.45 9.62 27.16
N ILE A 575 -32.20 9.19 27.36
CA ILE A 575 -31.23 8.84 26.32
C ILE A 575 -31.75 7.74 25.36
N LEU A 576 -32.69 6.89 25.82
CA LEU A 576 -33.19 5.75 25.04
C LEU A 576 -34.63 5.90 24.51
N GLU A 577 -35.28 7.05 24.65
CA GLU A 577 -36.72 7.21 24.33
C GLU A 577 -37.10 6.83 22.89
N LYS A 578 -36.11 6.78 21.98
CA LYS A 578 -36.30 6.48 20.56
C LYS A 578 -35.23 5.58 19.95
N THR A 579 -34.36 5.00 20.77
CA THR A 579 -33.30 4.12 20.28
C THR A 579 -33.90 2.82 19.76
N LYS A 580 -33.44 2.35 18.60
CA LYS A 580 -33.90 1.09 18.01
C LYS A 580 -33.08 -0.06 18.61
N LEU A 581 -33.71 -0.90 19.45
CA LEU A 581 -33.08 -2.02 20.17
C LEU A 581 -33.65 -3.38 19.78
N LYS A 582 -34.41 -3.45 18.69
CA LYS A 582 -34.99 -4.72 18.21
C LYS A 582 -33.86 -5.73 17.91
N GLY A 583 -33.95 -6.93 18.49
CA GLY A 583 -32.97 -8.00 18.29
C GLY A 583 -31.61 -7.78 18.96
N ALA A 584 -31.44 -6.74 19.79
CA ALA A 584 -30.16 -6.47 20.44
C ALA A 584 -29.81 -7.51 21.51
N ASN A 585 -28.53 -7.87 21.63
CA ASN A 585 -28.05 -8.70 22.73
C ASN A 585 -27.57 -7.83 23.90
N LEU A 586 -28.33 -7.84 24.99
CA LEU A 586 -28.13 -7.11 26.24
C LEU A 586 -27.78 -8.04 27.41
N THR A 587 -27.28 -9.25 27.13
CA THR A 587 -26.93 -10.24 28.16
C THR A 587 -25.92 -9.65 29.16
N ASN A 588 -26.24 -9.74 30.46
CA ASN A 588 -25.45 -9.18 31.57
C ASN A 588 -25.14 -7.67 31.45
N ALA A 589 -25.91 -6.91 30.66
CA ALA A 589 -25.71 -5.48 30.55
C ALA A 589 -26.12 -4.77 31.86
N ASN A 590 -25.37 -3.73 32.25
CA ASN A 590 -25.79 -2.84 33.32
C ASN A 590 -26.74 -1.77 32.74
N LEU A 591 -28.02 -1.90 33.06
CA LEU A 591 -29.13 -1.04 32.64
C LEU A 591 -29.74 -0.32 33.85
N THR A 592 -28.96 -0.08 34.90
CA THR A 592 -29.48 0.53 36.14
C THR A 592 -29.99 1.96 35.91
N ASN A 593 -31.14 2.27 36.51
CA ASN A 593 -31.85 3.55 36.43
C ASN A 593 -32.23 4.02 35.01
N ILE A 594 -32.15 3.14 34.02
CA ILE A 594 -32.42 3.50 32.63
C ILE A 594 -33.92 3.75 32.40
N ASN A 595 -34.26 4.64 31.47
CA ASN A 595 -35.65 4.87 31.08
C ASN A 595 -35.93 4.21 29.72
N LEU A 596 -36.70 3.12 29.74
CA LEU A 596 -37.11 2.37 28.54
C LEU A 596 -38.60 2.55 28.24
N ILE A 597 -39.25 3.59 28.79
CA ILE A 597 -40.70 3.78 28.60
C ILE A 597 -41.04 3.80 27.11
N ALA A 598 -41.98 2.95 26.70
CA ALA A 598 -42.47 2.79 25.33
C ALA A 598 -41.43 2.37 24.25
N VAL A 599 -40.23 1.93 24.66
CA VAL A 599 -39.18 1.45 23.74
C VAL A 599 -39.55 0.07 23.17
N ASP A 600 -39.12 -0.18 21.93
CA ASP A 600 -39.23 -1.49 21.27
C ASP A 600 -37.92 -2.28 21.39
N ILE A 601 -37.94 -3.28 22.26
CA ILE A 601 -36.89 -4.27 22.49
C ILE A 601 -37.33 -5.67 22.05
N SER A 602 -38.28 -5.76 21.10
CA SER A 602 -38.73 -7.06 20.59
C SER A 602 -37.55 -7.87 20.05
N GLU A 603 -37.56 -9.19 20.26
CA GLU A 603 -36.47 -10.12 19.89
C GLU A 603 -35.12 -9.89 20.62
N ALA A 604 -35.05 -8.97 21.60
CA ALA A 604 -33.81 -8.73 22.36
C ALA A 604 -33.54 -9.83 23.41
N ILE A 605 -32.26 -10.00 23.76
CA ILE A 605 -31.80 -10.97 24.78
C ILE A 605 -31.28 -10.20 26.00
N LEU A 606 -31.90 -10.35 27.17
CA LEU A 606 -31.61 -9.59 28.40
C LEU A 606 -31.19 -10.48 29.58
N ASN A 607 -30.76 -11.73 29.32
CA ASN A 607 -30.43 -12.67 30.39
C ASN A 607 -29.38 -12.10 31.35
N GLY A 608 -29.68 -12.12 32.66
CA GLY A 608 -28.80 -11.59 33.70
C GLY A 608 -28.54 -10.07 33.67
N ALA A 609 -29.29 -9.29 32.88
CA ALA A 609 -29.13 -7.84 32.84
C ALA A 609 -29.55 -7.18 34.17
N ASP A 610 -28.76 -6.21 34.64
CA ASP A 610 -29.09 -5.44 35.85
C ASP A 610 -30.01 -4.28 35.49
N LEU A 611 -31.30 -4.44 35.75
CA LEU A 611 -32.33 -3.43 35.51
C LEU A 611 -32.66 -2.62 36.76
N THR A 612 -31.87 -2.65 37.84
CA THR A 612 -32.21 -1.97 39.11
C THR A 612 -32.57 -0.50 38.90
N GLY A 613 -33.76 -0.08 39.30
CA GLY A 613 -34.25 1.30 39.12
C GLY A 613 -34.71 1.68 37.70
N ALA A 614 -34.63 0.77 36.72
CA ALA A 614 -35.08 1.05 35.35
C ALA A 614 -36.60 1.24 35.24
N LYS A 615 -37.03 2.18 34.39
CA LYS A 615 -38.44 2.45 34.04
C LYS A 615 -38.83 1.63 32.80
N LEU A 616 -39.78 0.71 32.95
CA LEU A 616 -40.17 -0.27 31.91
C LEU A 616 -41.63 -0.14 31.45
N GLU A 617 -42.27 1.00 31.71
CA GLU A 617 -43.70 1.18 31.42
C GLU A 617 -43.96 1.16 29.90
N ARG A 618 -44.94 0.36 29.46
CA ARG A 618 -45.38 0.27 28.05
C ARG A 618 -44.31 -0.21 27.04
N VAL A 619 -43.23 -0.82 27.51
CA VAL A 619 -42.20 -1.46 26.65
C VAL A 619 -42.83 -2.51 25.73
N LYS A 620 -42.37 -2.58 24.48
CA LYS A 620 -42.64 -3.69 23.56
C LYS A 620 -41.45 -4.66 23.59
N ALA A 621 -41.67 -5.86 24.12
CA ALA A 621 -40.66 -6.90 24.30
C ALA A 621 -41.20 -8.25 23.79
N ASN A 622 -41.88 -8.24 22.65
CA ASN A 622 -42.39 -9.46 22.02
C ASN A 622 -41.22 -10.35 21.60
N ASN A 623 -41.33 -11.67 21.78
CA ASN A 623 -40.26 -12.63 21.49
C ASN A 623 -38.92 -12.33 22.19
N ALA A 624 -38.91 -11.51 23.25
CA ALA A 624 -37.69 -11.22 24.00
C ALA A 624 -37.33 -12.40 24.91
N THR A 625 -36.04 -12.57 25.18
CA THR A 625 -35.52 -13.54 26.15
C THR A 625 -35.04 -12.79 27.38
N ILE A 626 -35.76 -12.91 28.49
CA ILE A 626 -35.50 -12.23 29.77
C ILE A 626 -35.53 -13.32 30.85
N GLU A 627 -34.46 -14.11 30.96
CA GLU A 627 -34.35 -15.17 31.96
C GLU A 627 -33.41 -14.78 33.10
N ASP A 628 -33.73 -15.26 34.32
CA ASP A 628 -32.93 -15.03 35.52
C ASP A 628 -32.72 -13.53 35.86
N VAL A 629 -33.74 -12.71 35.60
CA VAL A 629 -33.72 -11.26 35.86
C VAL A 629 -34.60 -10.90 37.05
N ASP A 630 -34.14 -9.96 37.88
CA ASP A 630 -34.93 -9.36 38.96
C ASP A 630 -35.75 -8.15 38.44
N LEU A 631 -37.05 -8.35 38.34
CA LEU A 631 -38.05 -7.34 38.01
C LEU A 631 -38.97 -7.02 39.19
N SER A 632 -38.57 -7.34 40.42
CA SER A 632 -39.35 -7.10 41.62
C SER A 632 -39.65 -5.61 41.83
N PHE A 633 -40.81 -5.32 42.43
CA PHE A 633 -41.32 -3.97 42.74
C PHE A 633 -41.53 -3.04 41.52
N LYS A 634 -41.30 -3.49 40.28
CA LYS A 634 -41.36 -2.63 39.10
C LYS A 634 -42.77 -2.35 38.61
N ASN A 635 -42.98 -1.16 38.06
CA ASN A 635 -44.16 -0.85 37.27
C ASN A 635 -44.01 -1.38 35.84
N LEU A 636 -44.66 -2.51 35.57
CA LEU A 636 -44.73 -3.20 34.28
C LEU A 636 -46.15 -3.11 33.68
N SER A 637 -46.96 -2.14 34.12
CA SER A 637 -48.34 -2.04 33.66
C SER A 637 -48.39 -1.83 32.14
N LYS A 638 -49.28 -2.58 31.48
CA LYS A 638 -49.45 -2.57 30.02
C LYS A 638 -48.21 -2.97 29.20
N ILE A 639 -47.22 -3.63 29.81
CA ILE A 639 -46.08 -4.18 29.07
C ILE A 639 -46.54 -5.21 28.04
N ARG A 640 -45.85 -5.31 26.89
CA ARG A 640 -46.11 -6.32 25.86
C ARG A 640 -44.98 -7.33 25.80
N LEU A 641 -45.26 -8.55 26.21
CA LEU A 641 -44.37 -9.70 26.38
C LEU A 641 -44.99 -10.93 25.68
N ILE A 642 -45.52 -10.73 24.46
CA ILE A 642 -46.15 -11.82 23.70
C ILE A 642 -45.05 -12.78 23.23
N ASP A 643 -45.26 -14.08 23.44
CA ASP A 643 -44.34 -15.16 23.07
C ASP A 643 -42.90 -15.00 23.63
N SER A 644 -42.72 -14.26 24.73
CA SER A 644 -41.41 -14.02 25.34
C SER A 644 -40.97 -15.16 26.26
N HIS A 645 -39.67 -15.38 26.38
CA HIS A 645 -39.08 -16.33 27.33
C HIS A 645 -38.73 -15.62 28.64
N LEU A 646 -39.43 -15.95 29.72
CA LEU A 646 -39.38 -15.30 31.03
C LEU A 646 -39.06 -16.28 32.16
N SER A 647 -38.44 -17.43 31.84
CA SER A 647 -38.24 -18.48 32.83
C SER A 647 -37.33 -18.01 33.98
N ARG A 648 -37.68 -18.41 35.22
CA ARG A 648 -36.96 -18.04 36.47
C ARG A 648 -36.87 -16.53 36.76
N THR A 649 -37.66 -15.69 36.09
CA THR A 649 -37.70 -14.25 36.35
C THR A 649 -38.38 -13.94 37.68
N ILE A 650 -37.87 -12.98 38.43
CA ILE A 650 -38.44 -12.55 39.71
C ILE A 650 -39.32 -11.33 39.46
N PHE A 651 -40.63 -11.49 39.55
CA PHE A 651 -41.65 -10.44 39.44
C PHE A 651 -42.27 -10.08 40.80
N SER A 652 -41.65 -10.43 41.92
CA SER A 652 -42.25 -10.26 43.24
C SER A 652 -42.61 -8.79 43.52
N ASP A 653 -43.81 -8.51 44.02
CA ASP A 653 -44.36 -7.15 44.21
C ASP A 653 -44.47 -6.29 42.92
N ALA A 654 -44.26 -6.84 41.72
CA ALA A 654 -44.32 -6.08 40.48
C ALA A 654 -45.78 -5.75 40.08
N ASN A 655 -45.98 -4.58 39.46
CA ASN A 655 -47.27 -4.21 38.86
C ASN A 655 -47.31 -4.61 37.38
N LEU A 656 -47.91 -5.76 37.08
CA LEU A 656 -48.17 -6.30 35.75
C LEU A 656 -49.62 -6.04 35.27
N SER A 657 -50.33 -5.08 35.85
CA SER A 657 -51.73 -4.84 35.49
C SER A 657 -51.88 -4.50 34.00
N ASN A 658 -52.85 -5.12 33.33
CA ASN A 658 -53.09 -5.01 31.89
C ASN A 658 -51.92 -5.45 30.99
N ALA A 659 -50.94 -6.21 31.50
CA ALA A 659 -49.84 -6.75 30.70
C ALA A 659 -50.34 -7.72 29.61
N LYS A 660 -49.62 -7.82 28.49
CA LYS A 660 -49.87 -8.78 27.40
C LYS A 660 -48.79 -9.84 27.40
N LEU A 661 -49.11 -11.02 27.93
CA LEU A 661 -48.22 -12.18 28.17
C LEU A 661 -48.69 -13.42 27.39
N MET A 662 -49.48 -13.25 26.33
CA MET A 662 -49.99 -14.36 25.53
C MET A 662 -48.82 -15.20 24.98
N GLY A 663 -48.84 -16.51 25.21
CA GLY A 663 -47.80 -17.44 24.77
C GLY A 663 -46.47 -17.35 25.52
N ALA A 664 -46.34 -16.47 26.54
CA ALA A 664 -45.09 -16.29 27.26
C ALA A 664 -44.69 -17.54 28.08
N ASN A 665 -43.39 -17.83 28.14
CA ASN A 665 -42.85 -18.88 29.00
C ASN A 665 -42.43 -18.29 30.36
N LEU A 666 -43.27 -18.43 31.38
CA LEU A 666 -43.04 -18.00 32.76
C LEU A 666 -42.66 -19.18 33.68
N SER A 667 -42.09 -20.25 33.14
CA SER A 667 -41.74 -21.42 33.96
C SER A 667 -40.77 -21.05 35.08
N ASP A 668 -41.06 -21.51 36.30
CA ASP A 668 -40.29 -21.23 37.53
C ASP A 668 -40.16 -19.74 37.90
N ALA A 669 -40.99 -18.85 37.33
CA ALA A 669 -40.98 -17.43 37.68
C ALA A 669 -41.59 -17.19 39.08
N ASP A 670 -41.04 -16.24 39.82
CA ASP A 670 -41.58 -15.79 41.12
C ASP A 670 -42.50 -14.58 40.92
N LEU A 671 -43.81 -14.76 41.06
CA LEU A 671 -44.83 -13.73 40.95
C LEU A 671 -45.45 -13.40 42.33
N THR A 672 -44.73 -13.68 43.42
CA THR A 672 -45.20 -13.44 44.79
C THR A 672 -45.63 -11.97 44.98
N ASP A 673 -46.83 -11.73 45.50
CA ASP A 673 -47.40 -10.39 45.71
C ASP A 673 -47.57 -9.52 44.44
N ALA A 674 -47.35 -10.07 43.23
CA ALA A 674 -47.47 -9.32 41.99
C ALA A 674 -48.93 -8.94 41.66
N ASN A 675 -49.14 -7.76 41.09
CA ASN A 675 -50.44 -7.32 40.60
C ASN A 675 -50.59 -7.64 39.10
N LEU A 676 -51.35 -8.69 38.77
CA LEU A 676 -51.68 -9.12 37.41
C LEU A 676 -53.13 -8.77 37.01
N THR A 677 -53.74 -7.76 37.64
CA THR A 677 -55.13 -7.40 37.31
C THR A 677 -55.32 -7.09 35.83
N TYR A 678 -56.29 -7.74 35.19
CA TYR A 678 -56.58 -7.65 33.75
C TYR A 678 -55.40 -8.00 32.81
N ALA A 679 -54.38 -8.72 33.29
CA ALA A 679 -53.31 -9.23 32.46
C ALA A 679 -53.80 -10.34 31.51
N ASP A 680 -53.18 -10.47 30.35
CA ASP A 680 -53.55 -11.43 29.31
C ASP A 680 -52.48 -12.51 29.20
N LEU A 681 -52.69 -13.65 29.85
CA LEU A 681 -51.74 -14.78 29.92
C LEU A 681 -52.20 -15.96 29.03
N ALA A 682 -53.05 -15.74 28.03
CA ALA A 682 -53.56 -16.84 27.20
C ALA A 682 -52.42 -17.69 26.62
N ASN A 683 -52.49 -19.00 26.77
CA ASN A 683 -51.48 -19.98 26.32
C ASN A 683 -50.08 -19.81 26.95
N ALA A 684 -49.94 -19.09 28.06
CA ALA A 684 -48.66 -18.96 28.76
C ALA A 684 -48.27 -20.27 29.48
N ASN A 685 -46.96 -20.54 29.55
CA ASN A 685 -46.42 -21.64 30.36
C ASN A 685 -46.07 -21.14 31.77
N LEU A 686 -46.79 -21.63 32.78
CA LEU A 686 -46.62 -21.27 34.19
C LEU A 686 -46.02 -22.42 35.01
N THR A 687 -45.42 -23.43 34.36
CA THR A 687 -44.89 -24.62 35.04
C THR A 687 -43.90 -24.23 36.14
N GLY A 688 -44.13 -24.65 37.39
CA GLY A 688 -43.25 -24.34 38.53
C GLY A 688 -43.31 -22.89 39.05
N ALA A 689 -44.11 -22.01 38.44
CA ALA A 689 -44.20 -20.61 38.85
C ALA A 689 -44.85 -20.44 40.23
N ILE A 690 -44.47 -19.38 40.95
CA ILE A 690 -44.94 -19.08 42.31
C ILE A 690 -45.88 -17.87 42.27
N PHE A 691 -47.14 -18.03 42.64
CA PHE A 691 -48.15 -16.95 42.66
C PHE A 691 -48.60 -16.57 44.08
N HIS A 692 -47.78 -16.78 45.10
CA HIS A 692 -48.17 -16.51 46.48
C HIS A 692 -48.65 -15.06 46.65
N MET A 693 -49.90 -14.85 47.07
CA MET A 693 -50.57 -13.55 47.22
C MET A 693 -50.66 -12.68 45.95
N ALA A 694 -50.35 -13.21 44.77
CA ALA A 694 -50.49 -12.50 43.51
C ALA A 694 -51.97 -12.17 43.20
N ASN A 695 -52.26 -10.96 42.70
CA ASN A 695 -53.62 -10.55 42.36
C ASN A 695 -53.92 -10.78 40.87
N LEU A 696 -54.74 -11.79 40.58
CA LEU A 696 -55.14 -12.18 39.23
C LEU A 696 -56.56 -11.70 38.85
N THR A 697 -57.10 -10.69 39.54
CA THR A 697 -58.47 -10.20 39.27
C THR A 697 -58.64 -9.79 37.81
N GLY A 698 -59.53 -10.50 37.10
CA GLY A 698 -59.84 -10.24 35.69
C GLY A 698 -58.75 -10.64 34.69
N ALA A 699 -57.72 -11.39 35.12
CA ALA A 699 -56.70 -11.91 34.22
C ALA A 699 -57.27 -12.98 33.27
N ASN A 700 -56.78 -13.02 32.02
CA ASN A 700 -57.10 -14.08 31.06
C ASN A 700 -56.09 -15.22 31.19
N LEU A 701 -56.55 -16.40 31.62
CA LEU A 701 -55.74 -17.61 31.79
C LEU A 701 -56.18 -18.73 30.83
N GLU A 702 -56.80 -18.41 29.69
CA GLU A 702 -57.20 -19.42 28.70
C GLU A 702 -55.99 -20.21 28.18
N GLY A 703 -56.01 -21.54 28.28
CA GLY A 703 -54.97 -22.40 27.70
C GLY A 703 -53.62 -22.40 28.43
N VAL A 704 -53.53 -21.86 29.65
CA VAL A 704 -52.27 -21.87 30.42
C VAL A 704 -51.81 -23.28 30.79
N ILE A 705 -50.50 -23.49 30.85
CA ILE A 705 -49.87 -24.73 31.32
C ILE A 705 -49.44 -24.53 32.78
N ILE A 706 -49.96 -25.33 33.73
CA ILE A 706 -49.83 -25.08 35.18
C ILE A 706 -49.27 -26.28 35.99
N SER A 707 -48.40 -27.09 35.42
CA SER A 707 -47.75 -28.18 36.17
C SER A 707 -46.86 -27.63 37.29
N GLU A 708 -46.98 -28.16 38.51
CA GLU A 708 -46.12 -27.81 39.65
C GLU A 708 -46.17 -26.32 40.06
N THR A 709 -47.20 -25.57 39.63
CA THR A 709 -47.40 -24.16 39.96
C THR A 709 -48.00 -23.98 41.36
N ASN A 710 -47.48 -23.03 42.17
CA ASN A 710 -48.06 -22.67 43.46
C ASN A 710 -49.10 -21.55 43.27
N LEU A 711 -50.39 -21.92 43.29
CA LEU A 711 -51.53 -21.04 43.01
C LEU A 711 -52.19 -20.43 44.27
N ASN A 712 -51.42 -20.18 45.33
CA ASN A 712 -51.90 -19.45 46.50
C ASN A 712 -52.05 -17.94 46.21
N CYS A 713 -52.93 -17.59 45.27
CA CYS A 713 -53.16 -16.24 44.75
C CYS A 713 -54.52 -15.68 45.19
N ILE A 714 -54.88 -14.47 44.73
CA ILE A 714 -56.19 -13.85 45.00
C ILE A 714 -56.87 -13.35 43.72
N GLY A 715 -58.20 -13.30 43.73
CA GLY A 715 -59.00 -12.59 42.73
C GLY A 715 -59.36 -13.37 41.46
N HIS A 716 -58.96 -14.64 41.32
CA HIS A 716 -59.34 -15.50 40.19
C HIS A 716 -59.84 -16.87 40.68
N GLU A 717 -60.71 -17.53 39.91
CA GLU A 717 -61.32 -18.84 40.25
C GLU A 717 -60.32 -19.99 40.40
N ILE A 718 -59.08 -19.80 39.91
CA ILE A 718 -58.02 -20.81 39.91
C ILE A 718 -57.17 -20.76 41.20
N CYS A 719 -57.34 -19.72 42.02
CA CYS A 719 -56.56 -19.54 43.23
C CYS A 719 -57.06 -20.48 44.33
N THR A 720 -56.18 -21.33 44.84
CA THR A 720 -56.51 -22.38 45.82
C THR A 720 -55.50 -22.48 46.95
#